data_AF-A0A2A2KP33-F1
#
_entry.id   AF-A0A2A2KP33-F1
#
_cell.length_a   1.000
_cell.length_b   1.000
_cell.length_c   1.000
_cell.angle_alpha   90.00
_cell.angle_beta   90.00
_cell.angle_gamma   90.00
#
_symmetry.space_group_name_H-M   'P 1'
#
loop_
_entity.id
_entity.type
_entity.pdbx_description
1 polymer ?
#
loop_
_entity_poly.entity_id
_entity_poly.type
_entity_poly.pdbx_seq_one_letter_code
_entity_poly.pdbx_strand_id
1 'polypeptide(L)'
;MSLLLVMGIPASGKSTLCQMIAAASSHSAQIEVVEFDRVVGRRVEDFNAAEARNAFEQAIKLKMEKFGENWQGLLIVDDIFYLQSMRRPFERAARRLGWRFAVAAVRCELSVAVQRNRQRPAESRVDETTIQRIFKEISFPDDAIFLNDSGVDVDDVLRQVRNRPKLAAIRHAEAEGSRAMKRREDEWEKMVRSCVGQLVAEGFDGKRIAAAKRLLKRDKNSRQHVGWILEAGSYYGTSNGRLWKLWRIDGESVGGVGYKVVRRQASAEQREDRQVLEGYFQCRICLKELYKRWMEDGHMKALLDANQSLKGIRILQQQPVETILSFICSANNHIQRISKMVNRLCVLYGKELETVEDSTEDTAIAEKHPYLKFDFPSLEQLSKNTDKMEETLRKEGFGYRAAYIRNTAIHLSKLGEEELLKWRSEKADSARQKLLELSGVGPKVADCIALMAMQKHEVVPVDTHVFEVTRKIYLPKLSGKSLNANLHKEIRNFYIEKFGPHAGWAQAVLFNAQLEEKSSKGKKRTAQPEKTERSLNLILGQEDPEGRDTKYTYRQICVVDGKPTILNGFDCKSQVAVARWQNSVNTTGWTFLEVETRDGFEPGIQAYAAGYLEGLLSHTVLTYHVQNAISYYCANFTGYCGRMKAFLTDNQNWIKDKLATVARDDVYWGAVNRTFYQLSGLIDAYENRPYSPRITYEIHEILLMNWGGDFYDLEKKLNKTRDPAIDQTGGHCSGFVKVGNLKCNPSNPWAIWKPPRDIARNSMGLGLPNSPPFLADCPQQCRSVHLASDYEWLPEYAASSEALQLPTWVRAIVSNQLARDAREWCKIYSKYNSGTYNNQWFVNTTRPREDDRQKAIALCDLDPLVVVDYNKFTPNKEVPDYGIMYVLEQMPGKIVYADLTWFLKKYSYFPSYNIPYFEEIRNISGFVGQADKLGDWFKWGSSPRAKIFDRDHHDVVDIDSLTKLMRYNDYTHDEFSRCKCSPPYSAEAGISARGDLNLANGTYEFPGQGHVNHGALDYKGTNSTMMKTLQFRSQGGPTWGSVPPFRWSNFDFKDKVKHVGHPDLWKFDWLEHKWETDIHAK
;
A
#
# COMPACT_ATOMS: atom_id res chain seq x y z
N MET A 1 -18.48 0.13 48.69
CA MET A 1 -17.39 -0.08 47.70
C MET A 1 -17.48 0.91 46.54
N SER A 2 -16.78 2.03 46.69
CA SER A 2 -16.47 2.97 45.61
C SER A 2 -15.00 3.35 45.70
N LEU A 3 -14.33 3.56 44.56
CA LEU A 3 -13.00 4.14 44.47
C LEU A 3 -13.09 5.53 43.83
N LEU A 4 -12.56 6.54 44.52
CA LEU A 4 -12.44 7.92 44.03
C LEU A 4 -10.96 8.29 43.93
N LEU A 5 -10.51 8.66 42.73
CA LEU A 5 -9.21 9.31 42.55
C LEU A 5 -9.42 10.83 42.61
N VAL A 6 -8.67 11.55 43.42
CA VAL A 6 -8.68 13.01 43.46
C VAL A 6 -7.44 13.52 42.72
N MET A 7 -7.63 14.33 41.67
CA MET A 7 -6.57 14.76 40.74
C MET A 7 -6.52 16.28 40.56
N GLY A 8 -5.38 16.77 40.07
CA GLY A 8 -5.11 18.21 39.91
C GLY A 8 -3.65 18.57 40.18
N ILE A 9 -3.21 19.73 39.68
CA ILE A 9 -1.83 20.23 39.84
C ILE A 9 -1.40 20.36 41.31
N PRO A 10 -0.09 20.39 41.65
CA PRO A 10 0.34 20.68 43.02
C PRO A 10 -0.25 22.02 43.53
N ALA A 11 -0.53 22.10 44.83
CA ALA A 11 -1.19 23.24 45.48
C ALA A 11 -2.61 23.65 44.97
N SER A 12 -3.27 22.83 44.14
CA SER A 12 -4.66 23.07 43.69
C SER A 12 -5.76 22.92 44.73
N GLY A 13 -5.47 22.36 45.92
CA GLY A 13 -6.48 22.13 46.97
C GLY A 13 -6.97 20.68 47.14
N LYS A 14 -6.51 19.73 46.31
CA LYS A 14 -6.85 18.28 46.40
C LYS A 14 -6.91 17.73 47.83
N SER A 15 -5.86 17.90 48.62
CA SER A 15 -5.77 17.30 49.95
C SER A 15 -6.75 17.93 50.94
N THR A 16 -7.07 19.21 50.76
CA THR A 16 -8.15 19.90 51.47
C THR A 16 -9.51 19.31 51.09
N LEU A 17 -9.76 19.05 49.80
CA LEU A 17 -10.96 18.35 49.34
C LEU A 17 -11.07 16.94 49.96
N CYS A 18 -9.99 16.16 49.97
CA CYS A 18 -9.96 14.84 50.61
C CYS A 18 -10.30 14.91 52.11
N GLN A 19 -9.79 15.91 52.81
CA GLN A 19 -10.09 16.19 54.22
C GLN A 19 -11.55 16.62 54.42
N MET A 20 -12.10 17.47 53.55
CA MET A 20 -13.51 17.89 53.58
C MET A 20 -14.45 16.70 53.36
N ILE A 21 -14.16 15.82 52.39
CA ILE A 21 -14.96 14.60 52.14
C ILE A 21 -14.89 13.65 53.34
N ALA A 22 -13.73 13.49 53.97
CA ALA A 22 -13.59 12.67 55.18
C ALA A 22 -14.34 13.28 56.39
N ALA A 23 -14.27 14.60 56.58
CA ALA A 23 -14.91 15.31 57.69
C ALA A 23 -16.44 15.41 57.57
N ALA A 24 -16.98 15.42 56.35
CA ALA A 24 -18.43 15.45 56.10
C ALA A 24 -19.16 14.13 56.46
N SER A 25 -18.45 13.08 56.91
CA SER A 25 -19.02 11.76 57.21
C SER A 25 -19.85 11.72 58.50
N SER A 26 -20.99 12.42 58.48
CA SER A 26 -22.04 12.34 59.48
C SER A 26 -22.94 11.11 59.31
N HIS A 27 -22.88 10.42 58.16
CA HIS A 27 -23.82 9.38 57.77
C HIS A 27 -23.17 8.11 57.20
N SER A 28 -23.11 7.08 58.05
CA SER A 28 -23.15 5.63 57.74
C SER A 28 -22.17 5.01 56.72
N ALA A 29 -21.16 5.73 56.23
CA ALA A 29 -20.18 5.22 55.27
C ALA A 29 -18.76 5.27 55.84
N GLN A 30 -18.04 4.14 55.79
CA GLN A 30 -16.60 4.13 56.06
C GLN A 30 -15.86 4.84 54.91
N ILE A 31 -15.24 5.98 55.20
CA ILE A 31 -14.39 6.70 54.24
C ILE A 31 -12.94 6.47 54.66
N GLU A 32 -12.10 6.06 53.71
CA GLU A 32 -10.66 5.94 53.94
C GLU A 32 -9.89 6.72 52.88
N VAL A 33 -8.91 7.52 53.30
CA VAL A 33 -8.08 8.37 52.43
C VAL A 33 -6.65 7.84 52.42
N VAL A 34 -6.06 7.71 51.23
CA VAL A 34 -4.65 7.33 51.06
C VAL A 34 -3.94 8.32 50.15
N GLU A 35 -3.00 9.06 50.73
CA GLU A 35 -2.17 10.07 50.06
C GLU A 35 -0.84 9.46 49.58
N PHE A 36 -0.41 9.77 48.35
CA PHE A 36 0.87 9.29 47.78
C PHE A 36 2.07 9.55 48.72
N ASP A 37 2.21 10.79 49.17
CA ASP A 37 3.32 11.25 50.01
C ASP A 37 3.42 10.52 51.37
N ARG A 38 2.29 10.00 51.89
CA ARG A 38 2.26 9.22 53.14
C ARG A 38 2.64 7.76 52.97
N VAL A 39 2.39 7.18 51.80
CA VAL A 39 2.67 5.75 51.52
C VAL A 39 4.12 5.55 51.07
N VAL A 40 4.65 6.47 50.27
CA VAL A 40 6.06 6.43 49.81
C VAL A 40 7.00 6.97 50.89
N GLY A 41 6.57 7.99 51.65
CA GLY A 41 7.36 8.63 52.70
C GLY A 41 8.40 9.62 52.18
N ARG A 42 8.73 10.63 52.99
CA ARG A 42 9.64 11.73 52.61
C ARG A 42 11.14 11.38 52.68
N ARG A 43 11.54 10.18 52.21
CA ARG A 43 12.95 9.79 52.05
C ARG A 43 13.21 9.22 50.66
N VAL A 44 13.18 10.12 49.68
CA VAL A 44 13.48 9.81 48.27
C VAL A 44 15.00 9.96 48.05
N GLU A 45 15.74 8.96 48.49
CA GLU A 45 17.17 8.79 48.15
C GLU A 45 17.43 7.37 47.57
N ASP A 46 16.76 6.33 48.08
CA ASP A 46 16.98 4.93 47.68
C ASP A 46 16.08 4.38 46.54
N PHE A 47 15.08 5.13 46.05
CA PHE A 47 14.12 4.64 45.04
C PHE A 47 13.99 5.58 43.84
N ASN A 48 13.90 5.03 42.62
CA ASN A 48 13.51 5.82 41.45
C ASN A 48 11.99 6.05 41.41
N ALA A 49 11.58 7.08 40.66
CA ALA A 49 10.18 7.52 40.62
C ALA A 49 9.21 6.46 40.07
N ALA A 50 9.68 5.51 39.25
CA ALA A 50 8.85 4.41 38.74
C ALA A 50 8.65 3.31 39.79
N GLU A 51 9.68 2.97 40.56
CA GLU A 51 9.57 2.03 41.70
C GLU A 51 8.65 2.56 42.80
N ALA A 52 8.84 3.82 43.21
CA ALA A 52 7.95 4.49 44.16
C ALA A 52 6.50 4.48 43.68
N ARG A 53 6.27 4.67 42.38
CA ARG A 53 4.92 4.62 41.80
C ARG A 53 4.33 3.22 41.78
N ASN A 54 5.11 2.21 41.41
CA ASN A 54 4.71 0.81 41.44
C ASN A 54 4.38 0.35 42.86
N ALA A 55 5.19 0.72 43.86
CA ALA A 55 4.96 0.41 45.27
C ALA A 55 3.63 1.01 45.76
N PHE A 56 3.36 2.28 45.45
CA PHE A 56 2.08 2.92 45.78
C PHE A 56 0.88 2.20 45.13
N GLU A 57 0.97 1.89 43.83
CA GLU A 57 -0.10 1.21 43.10
C GLU A 57 -0.41 -0.17 43.70
N GLN A 58 0.62 -0.95 44.05
CA GLN A 58 0.45 -2.25 44.69
C GLN A 58 -0.11 -2.12 46.12
N ALA A 59 0.30 -1.11 46.89
CA ALA A 59 -0.23 -0.87 48.23
C ALA A 59 -1.75 -0.57 48.21
N ILE A 60 -2.22 0.23 47.24
CA ILE A 60 -3.65 0.49 47.05
C ILE A 60 -4.38 -0.80 46.59
N LYS A 61 -3.82 -1.56 45.65
CA LYS A 61 -4.42 -2.84 45.19
C LYS A 61 -4.56 -3.85 46.32
N LEU A 62 -3.50 -4.09 47.09
CA LEU A 62 -3.52 -4.97 48.27
C LEU A 62 -4.51 -4.50 49.34
N LYS A 63 -4.70 -3.19 49.49
CA LYS A 63 -5.72 -2.62 50.38
C LYS A 63 -7.14 -2.85 49.84
N MET A 64 -7.38 -2.66 48.54
CA MET A 64 -8.66 -2.97 47.88
C MET A 64 -8.99 -4.47 47.94
N GLU A 65 -8.01 -5.37 47.80
CA GLU A 65 -8.21 -6.82 47.92
C GLU A 65 -8.44 -7.28 49.38
N LYS A 66 -7.96 -6.51 50.38
CA LYS A 66 -8.29 -6.72 51.80
C LYS A 66 -9.70 -6.25 52.18
N PHE A 67 -10.27 -5.30 51.45
CA PHE A 67 -11.68 -4.90 51.61
C PHE A 67 -12.59 -5.93 50.92
N GLY A 68 -12.88 -7.02 51.65
CA GLY A 68 -13.77 -8.09 51.20
C GLY A 68 -15.20 -7.62 50.85
N GLU A 69 -15.96 -8.49 50.18
CA GLU A 69 -17.19 -8.15 49.45
C GLU A 69 -18.29 -7.43 50.30
N ASN A 70 -18.27 -7.61 51.62
CA ASN A 70 -19.20 -6.98 52.56
C ASN A 70 -18.86 -5.52 52.92
N TRP A 71 -17.71 -4.98 52.49
CA TRP A 71 -17.31 -3.61 52.82
C TRP A 71 -18.22 -2.57 52.12
N GLN A 72 -18.81 -1.63 52.86
CA GLN A 72 -19.75 -0.65 52.28
C GLN A 72 -19.17 0.77 52.16
N GLY A 73 -17.84 0.91 52.19
CA GLY A 73 -17.16 2.22 52.21
C GLY A 73 -16.81 2.85 50.86
N LEU A 74 -16.12 3.99 50.96
CA LEU A 74 -15.51 4.80 49.89
C LEU A 74 -13.99 4.90 50.14
N LEU A 75 -13.18 4.45 49.19
CA LEU A 75 -11.73 4.61 49.21
C LEU A 75 -11.36 5.83 48.35
N ILE A 76 -10.65 6.79 48.93
CA ILE A 76 -10.17 8.01 48.28
C ILE A 76 -8.66 7.92 48.13
N VAL A 77 -8.15 8.22 46.95
CA VAL A 77 -6.71 8.25 46.66
C VAL A 77 -6.33 9.65 46.21
N ASP A 78 -5.42 10.31 46.95
CA ASP A 78 -4.90 11.65 46.63
C ASP A 78 -3.50 11.54 46.00
N ASP A 79 -3.40 12.04 44.77
CA ASP A 79 -2.18 12.13 43.98
C ASP A 79 -2.39 13.17 42.86
N ILE A 80 -1.32 13.55 42.16
CA ILE A 80 -1.39 14.48 41.04
C ILE A 80 -2.24 13.89 39.88
N PHE A 81 -2.11 12.57 39.61
CA PHE A 81 -2.88 11.80 38.61
C PHE A 81 -2.98 12.44 37.21
N TYR A 82 -1.99 13.24 36.81
CA TYR A 82 -2.12 14.12 35.63
C TYR A 82 -2.14 13.39 34.28
N LEU A 83 -1.52 12.22 34.18
CA LEU A 83 -1.55 11.37 32.98
C LEU A 83 -2.61 10.24 33.11
N GLN A 84 -3.29 9.92 32.01
CA GLN A 84 -4.26 8.81 31.98
C GLN A 84 -3.62 7.46 32.36
N SER A 85 -2.34 7.25 32.02
CA SER A 85 -1.55 6.07 32.43
C SER A 85 -1.47 5.89 33.94
N MET A 86 -1.46 6.98 34.72
CA MET A 86 -1.44 6.96 36.19
C MET A 86 -2.79 6.54 36.80
N ARG A 87 -3.89 6.57 36.02
CA ARG A 87 -5.27 6.30 36.48
C ARG A 87 -5.80 4.92 36.08
N ARG A 88 -5.49 4.48 34.84
CA ARG A 88 -5.91 3.17 34.28
C ARG A 88 -5.68 1.95 35.20
N PRO A 89 -4.59 1.83 36.00
CA PRO A 89 -4.36 0.66 36.85
C PRO A 89 -5.35 0.54 38.02
N PHE A 90 -5.79 1.67 38.57
CA PHE A 90 -6.77 1.77 39.65
C PHE A 90 -8.18 1.47 39.14
N GLU A 91 -8.52 1.98 37.96
CA GLU A 91 -9.77 1.66 37.27
C GLU A 91 -9.89 0.16 36.96
N ARG A 92 -8.79 -0.47 36.49
CA ARG A 92 -8.72 -1.93 36.27
C ARG A 92 -8.90 -2.73 37.56
N ALA A 93 -8.35 -2.27 38.69
CA ALA A 93 -8.55 -2.89 39.99
C ALA A 93 -10.02 -2.79 40.45
N ALA A 94 -10.64 -1.61 40.34
CA ALA A 94 -12.05 -1.41 40.62
C ALA A 94 -12.95 -2.28 39.72
N ARG A 95 -12.63 -2.38 38.43
CA ARG A 95 -13.34 -3.22 37.44
C ARG A 95 -13.25 -4.72 37.79
N ARG A 96 -12.08 -5.20 38.23
CA ARG A 96 -11.88 -6.61 38.65
C ARG A 96 -12.70 -6.96 39.89
N LEU A 97 -12.86 -6.03 40.83
CA LEU A 97 -13.60 -6.23 42.09
C LEU A 97 -15.10 -5.84 42.00
N GLY A 98 -15.58 -5.36 40.85
CA GLY A 98 -16.97 -4.90 40.70
C GLY A 98 -17.32 -3.65 41.50
N TRP A 99 -16.33 -2.79 41.78
CA TRP A 99 -16.50 -1.53 42.50
C TRP A 99 -17.07 -0.45 41.58
N ARG A 100 -17.62 0.62 42.17
CA ARG A 100 -17.82 1.90 41.46
C ARG A 100 -16.47 2.59 41.33
N PHE A 101 -16.26 3.32 40.23
CA PHE A 101 -15.07 4.13 39.99
C PHE A 101 -15.47 5.56 39.62
N ALA A 102 -14.71 6.54 40.12
CA ALA A 102 -14.87 7.95 39.81
C ALA A 102 -13.53 8.69 39.91
N VAL A 103 -13.45 9.85 39.25
CA VAL A 103 -12.33 10.79 39.37
C VAL A 103 -12.90 12.17 39.70
N ALA A 104 -12.39 12.84 40.73
CA ALA A 104 -12.66 14.25 41.00
C ALA A 104 -11.46 15.10 40.58
N ALA A 105 -11.72 16.17 39.83
CA ALA A 105 -10.70 16.99 39.20
C ALA A 105 -10.77 18.43 39.73
N VAL A 106 -9.81 18.78 40.59
CA VAL A 106 -9.71 20.11 41.20
C VAL A 106 -9.01 21.07 40.24
N ARG A 107 -9.78 21.93 39.59
CA ARG A 107 -9.33 23.00 38.71
C ARG A 107 -8.94 24.22 39.55
N CYS A 108 -7.68 24.61 39.44
CA CYS A 108 -7.08 25.77 40.09
C CYS A 108 -6.25 26.51 39.03
N GLU A 109 -6.31 27.84 39.01
CA GLU A 109 -5.49 28.65 38.11
C GLU A 109 -4.00 28.49 38.41
N LEU A 110 -3.15 28.50 37.38
CA LEU A 110 -1.72 28.28 37.53
C LEU A 110 -1.07 29.34 38.44
N SER A 111 -1.49 30.60 38.33
CA SER A 111 -1.05 31.69 39.20
C SER A 111 -1.41 31.46 40.67
N VAL A 112 -2.66 31.04 40.93
CA VAL A 112 -3.18 30.72 42.27
C VAL A 112 -2.46 29.51 42.86
N ALA A 113 -2.21 28.46 42.08
CA ALA A 113 -1.45 27.29 42.52
C ALA A 113 0.01 27.64 42.85
N VAL A 114 0.68 28.45 42.01
CA VAL A 114 2.05 28.92 42.30
C VAL A 114 2.08 29.80 43.56
N GLN A 115 1.12 30.70 43.74
CA GLN A 115 1.01 31.52 44.96
C GLN A 115 0.79 30.67 46.22
N ARG A 116 -0.16 29.73 46.19
CA ARG A 116 -0.42 28.76 47.26
C ARG A 116 0.79 27.87 47.54
N ASN A 117 1.57 27.51 46.51
CA ASN A 117 2.80 26.74 46.66
C ASN A 117 3.93 27.54 47.34
N ARG A 118 4.10 28.83 46.99
CA ARG A 118 5.05 29.74 47.67
C ARG A 118 4.74 29.88 49.17
N GLN A 119 3.46 29.85 49.54
CA GLN A 119 2.99 29.90 50.93
C GLN A 119 3.20 28.60 51.72
N ARG A 120 3.63 27.49 51.08
CA ARG A 120 3.95 26.25 51.78
C ARG A 120 5.27 26.35 52.55
N PRO A 121 5.42 25.62 53.66
CA PRO A 121 6.71 25.31 54.27
C PRO A 121 7.72 24.81 53.24
N ALA A 122 9.01 25.13 53.44
CA ALA A 122 10.05 24.91 52.44
C ALA A 122 10.21 23.43 52.06
N GLU A 123 10.18 22.55 53.06
CA GLU A 123 10.25 21.09 52.94
C GLU A 123 8.96 20.44 52.41
N SER A 124 7.96 21.25 52.05
CA SER A 124 6.66 20.84 51.50
C SER A 124 6.33 21.57 50.16
N ARG A 125 7.26 22.36 49.64
CA ARG A 125 7.12 23.16 48.41
C ARG A 125 7.56 22.36 47.18
N VAL A 126 6.74 22.35 46.13
CA VAL A 126 7.11 21.75 44.84
C VAL A 126 7.78 22.81 43.97
N ASP A 127 8.75 22.42 43.14
CA ASP A 127 9.37 23.34 42.17
C ASP A 127 8.34 23.95 41.21
N GLU A 128 8.48 25.25 40.92
CA GLU A 128 7.53 25.98 40.08
C GLU A 128 7.58 25.55 38.61
N THR A 129 8.75 25.17 38.08
CA THR A 129 8.84 24.65 36.70
C THR A 129 8.11 23.31 36.57
N THR A 130 8.16 22.49 37.62
CA THR A 130 7.43 21.23 37.75
C THR A 130 5.91 21.45 37.81
N ILE A 131 5.44 22.48 38.53
CA ILE A 131 4.01 22.86 38.53
C ILE A 131 3.58 23.34 37.13
N GLN A 132 4.37 24.18 36.48
CA GLN A 132 4.08 24.67 35.13
C GLN A 132 4.08 23.56 34.08
N ARG A 133 4.99 22.58 34.19
CA ARG A 133 5.03 21.38 33.34
C ARG A 133 3.75 20.56 33.51
N ILE A 134 3.42 20.22 34.76
CA ILE A 134 2.22 19.42 35.06
C ILE A 134 0.94 20.15 34.62
N PHE A 135 0.87 21.48 34.72
CA PHE A 135 -0.27 22.27 34.21
C PHE A 135 -0.41 22.20 32.68
N LYS A 136 0.70 22.11 31.93
CA LYS A 136 0.67 21.90 30.47
C LYS A 136 0.33 20.46 30.07
N GLU A 137 0.66 19.49 30.93
CA GLU A 137 0.53 18.04 30.66
C GLU A 137 -0.73 17.39 31.27
N ILE A 138 -1.54 18.12 32.05
CA ILE A 138 -2.67 17.54 32.80
C ILE A 138 -3.86 17.17 31.91
N SER A 139 -4.00 15.85 31.69
CA SER A 139 -5.11 15.24 30.97
C SER A 139 -6.27 14.93 31.93
N PHE A 140 -7.38 15.65 31.84
CA PHE A 140 -8.59 15.33 32.61
C PHE A 140 -9.43 14.25 31.90
N PRO A 141 -10.08 13.32 32.64
CA PRO A 141 -11.16 12.49 32.09
C PRO A 141 -12.40 13.34 31.77
N ASP A 142 -13.10 13.01 30.68
CA ASP A 142 -14.32 13.70 30.26
C ASP A 142 -15.48 13.48 31.26
N ASP A 143 -15.48 12.35 31.95
CA ASP A 143 -16.44 11.97 32.98
C ASP A 143 -16.01 12.39 34.40
N ALA A 144 -14.98 13.23 34.56
CA ALA A 144 -14.53 13.65 35.88
C ALA A 144 -15.50 14.61 36.58
N ILE A 145 -15.60 14.48 37.90
CA ILE A 145 -16.32 15.41 38.77
C ILE A 145 -15.47 16.68 38.88
N PHE A 146 -15.75 17.67 38.03
CA PHE A 146 -14.99 18.92 37.97
C PHE A 146 -15.36 19.86 39.12
N LEU A 147 -14.35 20.32 39.84
CA LEU A 147 -14.48 21.22 40.98
C LEU A 147 -13.60 22.44 40.74
N ASN A 148 -14.19 23.63 40.84
CA ASN A 148 -13.51 24.91 40.70
C ASN A 148 -13.16 25.48 42.08
N ASP A 149 -12.27 26.48 42.12
CA ASP A 149 -11.88 27.18 43.37
C ASP A 149 -13.05 27.90 44.10
N SER A 150 -14.19 28.09 43.44
CA SER A 150 -15.36 28.83 43.94
C SER A 150 -16.28 28.02 44.87
N GLY A 151 -15.69 27.34 45.86
CA GLY A 151 -16.39 26.51 46.84
C GLY A 151 -16.73 25.10 46.35
N VAL A 152 -16.77 24.14 47.29
CA VAL A 152 -17.06 22.72 47.01
C VAL A 152 -18.30 22.26 47.77
N ASP A 153 -19.33 21.82 47.05
CA ASP A 153 -20.41 20.98 47.59
C ASP A 153 -19.90 19.54 47.73
N VAL A 154 -19.62 19.14 48.96
CA VAL A 154 -19.13 17.79 49.29
C VAL A 154 -20.23 16.73 49.13
N ASP A 155 -21.49 17.10 49.40
CA ASP A 155 -22.63 16.20 49.27
C ASP A 155 -22.96 15.91 47.81
N ASP A 156 -22.78 16.87 46.89
CA ASP A 156 -22.87 16.60 45.46
C ASP A 156 -21.74 15.69 44.97
N VAL A 157 -20.49 15.88 45.41
CA VAL A 157 -19.39 14.95 45.07
C VAL A 157 -19.74 13.53 45.53
N LEU A 158 -20.22 13.36 46.77
CA LEU A 158 -20.64 12.06 47.30
C LEU A 158 -21.85 11.47 46.56
N ARG A 159 -22.82 12.31 46.18
CA ARG A 159 -24.01 11.95 45.36
C ARG A 159 -23.59 11.45 43.98
N GLN A 160 -22.73 12.18 43.27
CA GLN A 160 -22.20 11.79 41.97
C GLN A 160 -21.43 10.47 42.03
N VAL A 161 -20.60 10.25 43.06
CA VAL A 161 -19.86 8.98 43.26
C VAL A 161 -20.79 7.81 43.59
N ARG A 162 -21.85 8.02 44.39
CA ARG A 162 -22.86 6.99 44.71
C ARG A 162 -23.69 6.60 43.50
N ASN A 163 -24.00 7.56 42.62
CA ASN A 163 -24.82 7.36 41.42
C ASN A 163 -24.10 6.64 40.26
N ARG A 164 -22.77 6.45 40.32
CA ARG A 164 -22.06 5.66 39.30
C ARG A 164 -22.51 4.18 39.32
N PRO A 165 -22.61 3.52 38.15
CA PRO A 165 -22.83 2.07 38.10
C PRO A 165 -21.61 1.33 38.66
N LYS A 166 -21.82 0.10 39.15
CA LYS A 166 -20.72 -0.85 39.38
C LYS A 166 -20.13 -1.24 38.03
N LEU A 167 -18.80 -1.31 37.93
CA LEU A 167 -18.13 -1.79 36.73
C LEU A 167 -18.34 -3.31 36.56
N ALA A 168 -18.67 -3.74 35.34
CA ALA A 168 -18.97 -5.15 35.06
C ALA A 168 -17.68 -6.01 35.01
N ALA A 169 -17.72 -7.16 35.69
CA ALA A 169 -16.66 -8.18 35.62
C ALA A 169 -16.82 -9.06 34.36
N ILE A 170 -15.74 -9.24 33.61
CA ILE A 170 -15.74 -10.08 32.40
C ILE A 170 -15.72 -11.55 32.82
N ARG A 171 -16.81 -12.28 32.55
CA ARG A 171 -16.87 -13.74 32.71
C ARG A 171 -16.30 -14.42 31.46
N HIS A 172 -15.22 -15.18 31.61
CA HIS A 172 -14.75 -16.09 30.57
C HIS A 172 -15.58 -17.38 30.59
N ALA A 173 -16.19 -17.71 29.46
CA ALA A 173 -16.66 -19.05 29.11
C ALA A 173 -15.79 -19.60 27.96
N GLU A 174 -15.94 -20.89 27.61
CA GLU A 174 -15.11 -21.66 26.65
C GLU A 174 -13.67 -21.96 27.13
N ALA A 175 -13.50 -22.99 27.98
CA ALA A 175 -12.20 -23.31 28.58
C ALA A 175 -11.88 -24.80 28.82
N GLU A 176 -12.47 -25.74 28.07
CA GLU A 176 -12.23 -27.19 28.27
C GLU A 176 -11.45 -27.85 27.13
N GLY A 177 -11.92 -27.79 25.87
CA GLY A 177 -11.26 -28.45 24.73
C GLY A 177 -9.78 -28.08 24.52
N SER A 178 -9.39 -26.84 24.84
CA SER A 178 -8.00 -26.36 24.72
C SER A 178 -7.01 -27.07 25.66
N ARG A 179 -7.47 -27.58 26.81
CA ARG A 179 -6.59 -28.14 27.85
C ARG A 179 -5.93 -29.47 27.45
N ALA A 180 -6.59 -30.27 26.62
CA ALA A 180 -6.07 -31.57 26.17
C ALA A 180 -4.91 -31.42 25.16
N MET A 181 -5.03 -30.47 24.22
CA MET A 181 -4.01 -30.23 23.19
C MET A 181 -2.73 -29.63 23.80
N LYS A 182 -2.89 -28.63 24.69
CA LYS A 182 -1.76 -27.91 25.30
C LYS A 182 -0.85 -28.81 26.15
N ARG A 183 -1.42 -29.80 26.84
CA ARG A 183 -0.65 -30.79 27.64
C ARG A 183 0.36 -31.57 26.81
N ARG A 184 0.03 -31.95 25.57
CA ARG A 184 0.94 -32.71 24.69
C ARG A 184 2.05 -31.83 24.12
N GLU A 185 1.75 -30.55 23.87
CA GLU A 185 2.73 -29.59 23.35
C GLU A 185 3.78 -29.23 24.43
N ASP A 186 3.37 -29.08 25.68
CA ASP A 186 4.26 -28.83 26.83
C ASP A 186 5.23 -29.99 27.13
N GLU A 187 4.83 -31.25 26.92
CA GLU A 187 5.70 -32.43 27.12
C GLU A 187 6.76 -32.56 26.02
N TRP A 188 6.39 -32.34 24.75
CA TRP A 188 7.35 -32.31 23.64
C TRP A 188 8.35 -31.15 23.79
N GLU A 189 7.89 -29.94 24.15
CA GLU A 189 8.80 -28.81 24.43
C GLU A 189 9.74 -29.11 25.61
N LYS A 190 9.28 -29.78 26.69
CA LYS A 190 10.15 -30.23 27.79
C LYS A 190 11.20 -31.22 27.33
N MET A 191 10.83 -32.26 26.59
CA MET A 191 11.77 -33.28 26.11
C MET A 191 12.85 -32.66 25.21
N VAL A 192 12.45 -31.83 24.24
CA VAL A 192 13.38 -31.14 23.34
C VAL A 192 14.27 -30.15 24.09
N ARG A 193 13.76 -29.45 25.12
CA ARG A 193 14.59 -28.59 26.00
C ARG A 193 15.61 -29.41 26.80
N SER A 194 15.25 -30.60 27.27
CA SER A 194 16.16 -31.51 28.00
C SER A 194 17.32 -31.97 27.13
N CYS A 195 17.04 -32.49 25.92
CA CYS A 195 18.09 -32.98 25.01
C CYS A 195 19.02 -31.85 24.54
N VAL A 196 18.48 -30.65 24.26
CA VAL A 196 19.32 -29.48 23.94
C VAL A 196 20.17 -29.04 25.14
N GLY A 197 19.66 -29.19 26.37
CA GLY A 197 20.43 -28.93 27.59
C GLY A 197 21.62 -29.88 27.75
N GLN A 198 21.41 -31.19 27.58
CA GLN A 198 22.47 -32.19 27.67
C GLN A 198 23.55 -31.98 26.60
N LEU A 199 23.17 -31.78 25.33
CA LEU A 199 24.12 -31.55 24.24
C LEU A 199 24.96 -30.28 24.43
N VAL A 200 24.42 -29.24 25.08
CA VAL A 200 25.20 -28.03 25.42
C VAL A 200 26.14 -28.29 26.62
N ALA A 201 25.73 -29.11 27.59
CA ALA A 201 26.60 -29.54 28.70
C ALA A 201 27.75 -30.45 28.23
N GLU A 202 27.53 -31.23 27.16
CA GLU A 202 28.55 -32.04 26.46
C GLU A 202 29.44 -31.21 25.52
N GLY A 203 29.28 -29.88 25.48
CA GLY A 203 30.17 -28.96 24.78
C GLY A 203 29.81 -28.62 23.33
N PHE A 204 28.65 -29.07 22.81
CA PHE A 204 28.23 -28.73 21.44
C PHE A 204 27.64 -27.31 21.33
N ASP A 205 27.85 -26.66 20.18
CA ASP A 205 27.42 -25.27 19.95
C ASP A 205 25.88 -25.12 19.96
N GLY A 206 25.36 -24.66 21.09
CA GLY A 206 23.95 -24.36 21.30
C GLY A 206 23.34 -23.35 20.32
N LYS A 207 24.14 -22.45 19.69
CA LYS A 207 23.63 -21.54 18.64
C LYS A 207 23.34 -22.30 17.34
N ARG A 208 24.20 -23.24 16.96
CA ARG A 208 23.97 -24.15 15.82
C ARG A 208 22.84 -25.14 16.07
N ILE A 209 22.76 -25.72 17.27
CA ILE A 209 21.64 -26.59 17.65
C ILE A 209 20.31 -25.81 17.66
N ALA A 210 20.30 -24.58 18.19
CA ALA A 210 19.14 -23.69 18.14
C ALA A 210 18.79 -23.18 16.72
N ALA A 211 19.71 -23.27 15.75
CA ALA A 211 19.42 -23.05 14.33
C ALA A 211 18.80 -24.29 13.68
N ALA A 212 19.28 -25.50 14.00
CA ALA A 212 18.66 -26.75 13.58
C ALA A 212 17.21 -26.87 14.09
N LYS A 213 16.95 -26.53 15.36
CA LYS A 213 15.59 -26.42 15.95
C LYS A 213 14.67 -25.46 15.18
N ARG A 214 15.20 -24.46 14.46
CA ARG A 214 14.43 -23.54 13.61
C ARG A 214 14.22 -24.06 12.19
N LEU A 215 15.20 -24.77 11.62
CA LEU A 215 15.08 -25.37 10.28
C LEU A 215 14.00 -26.46 10.25
N LEU A 216 13.92 -27.27 11.32
CA LEU A 216 12.87 -28.30 11.51
C LEU A 216 11.44 -27.74 11.60
N LYS A 217 11.23 -26.41 11.67
CA LYS A 217 9.90 -25.78 11.68
C LYS A 217 9.45 -25.20 10.32
N ARG A 218 10.28 -25.27 9.26
CA ARG A 218 10.28 -24.18 8.25
C ARG A 218 10.14 -24.54 6.76
N ASP A 219 9.54 -25.67 6.42
CA ASP A 219 9.27 -26.02 5.01
C ASP A 219 7.76 -26.15 4.73
N LYS A 220 7.14 -25.09 4.20
CA LYS A 220 5.68 -25.01 3.89
C LYS A 220 5.29 -24.16 2.67
N ASN A 221 6.23 -23.68 1.84
CA ASN A 221 5.90 -22.85 0.66
C ASN A 221 6.09 -23.59 -0.67
N SER A 222 5.09 -23.49 -1.55
CA SER A 222 4.86 -24.45 -2.62
C SER A 222 5.79 -24.31 -3.84
N ARG A 223 6.50 -25.40 -4.17
CA ARG A 223 6.89 -25.72 -5.55
C ARG A 223 5.75 -26.53 -6.19
N GLN A 224 4.85 -25.87 -6.93
CA GLN A 224 3.88 -26.58 -7.77
C GLN A 224 4.60 -27.17 -8.99
N HIS A 225 4.71 -28.49 -9.03
CA HIS A 225 5.02 -29.22 -10.25
C HIS A 225 3.71 -29.66 -10.91
N VAL A 226 3.74 -29.97 -12.20
CA VAL A 226 2.55 -30.53 -12.88
C VAL A 226 2.18 -31.85 -12.18
N GLY A 227 0.91 -31.98 -11.77
CA GLY A 227 0.42 -33.13 -11.00
C GLY A 227 0.65 -33.10 -9.47
N TRP A 228 1.45 -32.16 -8.92
CA TRP A 228 1.80 -32.14 -7.49
C TRP A 228 1.67 -30.75 -6.83
N ILE A 229 1.00 -30.70 -5.67
CA ILE A 229 0.86 -29.52 -4.80
C ILE A 229 1.47 -29.75 -3.42
N LEU A 230 1.78 -28.67 -2.70
CA LEU A 230 2.15 -28.69 -1.28
C LEU A 230 1.02 -28.09 -0.45
N GLU A 231 0.46 -28.83 0.49
CA GLU A 231 -0.57 -28.37 1.43
C GLU A 231 -0.24 -28.86 2.84
N ALA A 232 -0.47 -28.04 3.86
CA ALA A 232 -0.24 -28.35 5.28
C ALA A 232 1.18 -28.80 5.69
N GLY A 233 2.14 -28.96 4.77
CA GLY A 233 3.45 -29.57 4.99
C GLY A 233 3.62 -30.97 4.37
N SER A 234 2.68 -31.40 3.53
CA SER A 234 2.77 -32.63 2.73
C SER A 234 2.54 -32.34 1.24
N TYR A 235 3.27 -33.03 0.38
CA TYR A 235 3.05 -32.99 -1.06
C TYR A 235 1.93 -33.97 -1.46
N TYR A 236 0.94 -33.50 -2.20
CA TYR A 236 -0.16 -34.31 -2.72
C TYR A 236 -0.12 -34.34 -4.24
N GLY A 237 -0.31 -35.52 -4.85
CA GLY A 237 -0.32 -35.64 -6.30
C GLY A 237 -0.80 -36.99 -6.81
N THR A 238 -1.35 -37.00 -8.03
CA THR A 238 -1.93 -38.18 -8.68
C THR A 238 -0.93 -38.81 -9.63
N SER A 239 -0.64 -40.11 -9.47
CA SER A 239 0.16 -40.87 -10.43
C SER A 239 -0.05 -42.38 -10.24
N ASN A 240 -0.08 -43.15 -11.34
CA ASN A 240 -0.23 -44.61 -11.34
C ASN A 240 -1.46 -45.12 -10.56
N GLY A 241 -2.64 -44.56 -10.86
CA GLY A 241 -3.91 -45.00 -10.28
C GLY A 241 -4.08 -44.64 -8.81
N ARG A 242 -3.29 -43.70 -8.28
CA ARG A 242 -3.16 -43.41 -6.84
C ARG A 242 -3.00 -41.91 -6.58
N LEU A 243 -3.70 -41.39 -5.58
CA LEU A 243 -3.46 -40.08 -4.98
C LEU A 243 -2.49 -40.27 -3.81
N TRP A 244 -1.25 -39.82 -4.00
CA TRP A 244 -0.19 -39.88 -3.01
C TRP A 244 -0.23 -38.67 -2.07
N LYS A 245 0.09 -38.90 -0.80
CA LYS A 245 0.52 -37.89 0.17
C LYS A 245 1.95 -38.24 0.58
N LEU A 246 2.88 -37.29 0.44
CA LEU A 246 4.29 -37.44 0.80
C LEU A 246 4.69 -36.41 1.85
N TRP A 247 5.50 -36.79 2.83
CA TRP A 247 6.03 -35.85 3.83
C TRP A 247 7.46 -36.24 4.23
N ARG A 248 8.12 -35.31 4.92
CA ARG A 248 9.47 -35.52 5.45
C ARG A 248 9.40 -36.19 6.82
N ILE A 249 10.22 -37.22 7.04
CA ILE A 249 10.39 -37.86 8.35
C ILE A 249 11.65 -37.25 8.99
N ASP A 250 11.44 -36.42 10.00
CA ASP A 250 12.49 -35.84 10.84
C ASP A 250 12.52 -36.55 12.20
N GLY A 251 13.64 -37.21 12.50
CA GLY A 251 13.82 -37.93 13.78
C GLY A 251 15.04 -38.85 13.81
N GLU A 252 15.38 -39.48 12.68
CA GLU A 252 16.54 -40.38 12.55
C GLU A 252 17.76 -39.71 11.91
N SER A 253 18.94 -40.31 12.11
CA SER A 253 20.23 -39.81 11.61
C SER A 253 20.40 -39.84 10.09
N VAL A 254 19.45 -40.43 9.37
CA VAL A 254 19.28 -40.33 7.91
C VAL A 254 17.84 -39.89 7.63
N GLY A 255 17.66 -38.65 7.19
CA GLY A 255 16.32 -38.08 6.97
C GLY A 255 15.52 -38.82 5.89
N GLY A 256 14.27 -39.17 6.20
CA GLY A 256 13.42 -40.01 5.35
C GLY A 256 12.28 -39.27 4.64
N VAL A 257 11.62 -39.97 3.71
CA VAL A 257 10.36 -39.54 3.09
C VAL A 257 9.28 -40.56 3.42
N GLY A 258 8.23 -40.11 4.12
CA GLY A 258 7.03 -40.89 4.40
C GLY A 258 6.02 -40.74 3.26
N TYR A 259 5.22 -41.78 3.03
CA TYR A 259 4.16 -41.76 2.02
C TYR A 259 2.88 -42.46 2.53
N LYS A 260 1.74 -42.02 2.00
CA LYS A 260 0.42 -42.63 2.16
C LYS A 260 -0.32 -42.54 0.82
N VAL A 261 -1.15 -43.53 0.51
CA VAL A 261 -2.13 -43.45 -0.59
C VAL A 261 -3.47 -43.04 0.00
N VAL A 262 -4.02 -41.90 -0.43
CA VAL A 262 -5.27 -41.30 0.08
C VAL A 262 -6.49 -41.81 -0.70
N ARG A 263 -6.33 -41.94 -2.02
CA ARG A 263 -7.30 -42.54 -2.95
C ARG A 263 -6.59 -43.46 -3.93
N ARG A 264 -7.23 -44.52 -4.43
CA ARG A 264 -6.72 -45.38 -5.52
C ARG A 264 -7.83 -45.86 -6.45
N GLN A 265 -7.48 -46.35 -7.64
CA GLN A 265 -8.41 -47.11 -8.48
C GLN A 265 -8.53 -48.55 -7.94
N ALA A 266 -9.69 -49.20 -8.07
CA ALA A 266 -9.86 -50.62 -7.73
C ALA A 266 -8.84 -51.58 -8.41
N SER A 267 -8.23 -51.18 -9.53
CA SER A 267 -7.20 -51.91 -10.28
C SER A 267 -5.76 -51.68 -9.79
N ALA A 268 -5.53 -50.90 -8.74
CA ALA A 268 -4.20 -50.52 -8.25
C ALA A 268 -3.84 -51.23 -6.92
N GLU A 269 -3.12 -52.34 -6.98
CA GLU A 269 -2.86 -53.18 -5.79
C GLU A 269 -1.94 -52.54 -4.74
N GLN A 270 -2.33 -52.64 -3.47
CA GLN A 270 -1.60 -52.05 -2.33
C GLN A 270 -0.18 -52.61 -2.13
N ARG A 271 0.06 -53.88 -2.48
CA ARG A 271 1.38 -54.53 -2.31
C ARG A 271 2.49 -53.89 -3.16
N GLU A 272 2.12 -53.13 -4.19
CA GLU A 272 3.06 -52.51 -5.12
C GLU A 272 3.41 -51.06 -4.78
N ASP A 273 2.67 -50.41 -3.86
CA ASP A 273 2.71 -48.96 -3.64
C ASP A 273 4.15 -48.44 -3.44
N ARG A 274 4.96 -49.14 -2.63
CA ARG A 274 6.38 -48.82 -2.44
C ARG A 274 7.19 -48.89 -3.74
N GLN A 275 7.00 -49.93 -4.54
CA GLN A 275 7.78 -50.18 -5.75
C GLN A 275 7.44 -49.17 -6.86
N VAL A 276 6.15 -48.82 -6.98
CA VAL A 276 5.67 -47.76 -7.88
C VAL A 276 6.33 -46.42 -7.53
N LEU A 277 6.36 -46.07 -6.24
CA LEU A 277 6.94 -44.80 -5.78
C LEU A 277 8.47 -44.76 -5.90
N GLU A 278 9.17 -45.85 -5.55
CA GLU A 278 10.62 -45.98 -5.77
C GLU A 278 11.01 -45.96 -7.25
N GLY A 279 10.13 -46.45 -8.14
CA GLY A 279 10.26 -46.32 -9.59
C GLY A 279 10.06 -44.88 -10.06
N TYR A 280 8.96 -44.22 -9.66
CA TYR A 280 8.62 -42.85 -10.04
C TYR A 280 9.71 -41.83 -9.69
N PHE A 281 10.33 -41.95 -8.50
CA PHE A 281 11.47 -41.12 -8.11
C PHE A 281 12.84 -41.69 -8.53
N GLN A 282 12.88 -42.84 -9.21
CA GLN A 282 14.08 -43.53 -9.67
C GLN A 282 15.09 -43.77 -8.53
N CYS A 283 14.61 -44.18 -7.35
CA CYS A 283 15.38 -44.30 -6.11
C CYS A 283 16.58 -45.24 -6.23
N ARG A 284 16.52 -46.23 -7.14
CA ARG A 284 17.62 -47.16 -7.46
C ARG A 284 18.87 -46.46 -8.04
N ILE A 285 18.72 -45.26 -8.60
CA ILE A 285 19.85 -44.45 -9.10
C ILE A 285 20.48 -43.68 -7.93
N CYS A 286 21.75 -43.99 -7.64
CA CYS A 286 22.52 -43.37 -6.57
C CYS A 286 23.00 -41.96 -6.97
N LEU A 287 22.22 -40.94 -6.60
CA LEU A 287 22.58 -39.53 -6.80
C LEU A 287 23.98 -39.16 -6.27
N LYS A 288 24.44 -39.79 -5.18
CA LYS A 288 25.74 -39.46 -4.56
C LYS A 288 26.90 -39.64 -5.54
N GLU A 289 26.92 -40.74 -6.29
CA GLU A 289 27.96 -41.01 -7.28
C GLU A 289 27.78 -40.15 -8.55
N LEU A 290 26.54 -39.81 -8.92
CA LEU A 290 26.29 -38.85 -10.01
C LEU A 290 26.82 -37.45 -9.67
N TYR A 291 26.46 -36.89 -8.51
CA TYR A 291 26.98 -35.60 -8.06
C TYR A 291 28.51 -35.62 -7.89
N LYS A 292 29.08 -36.70 -7.35
CA LYS A 292 30.54 -36.89 -7.26
C LYS A 292 31.23 -36.76 -8.62
N ARG A 293 30.72 -37.46 -9.64
CA ARG A 293 31.22 -37.36 -11.02
C ARG A 293 31.00 -35.96 -11.61
N TRP A 294 29.82 -35.37 -11.42
CA TRP A 294 29.54 -34.05 -11.97
C TRP A 294 30.36 -32.93 -11.32
N MET A 295 30.80 -33.09 -10.07
CA MET A 295 31.74 -32.18 -9.38
C MET A 295 33.19 -32.27 -9.88
N GLU A 296 33.50 -33.16 -10.84
CA GLU A 296 34.73 -33.10 -11.63
C GLU A 296 34.72 -31.89 -12.59
N ASP A 297 33.55 -31.36 -12.95
CA ASP A 297 33.42 -30.06 -13.61
C ASP A 297 33.51 -28.91 -12.62
N GLY A 298 34.50 -28.03 -12.79
CA GLY A 298 34.76 -26.91 -11.89
C GLY A 298 33.58 -25.93 -11.75
N HIS A 299 32.78 -25.73 -12.80
CA HIS A 299 31.59 -24.87 -12.71
C HIS A 299 30.45 -25.53 -11.94
N MET A 300 30.13 -26.79 -12.27
CA MET A 300 29.14 -27.57 -11.51
C MET A 300 29.52 -27.68 -10.02
N LYS A 301 30.80 -27.92 -9.70
CA LYS A 301 31.31 -27.93 -8.33
C LYS A 301 31.07 -26.59 -7.63
N ALA A 302 31.46 -25.48 -8.25
CA ALA A 302 31.27 -24.15 -7.67
C ALA A 302 29.79 -23.84 -7.39
N LEU A 303 28.86 -24.23 -8.27
CA LEU A 303 27.42 -24.09 -8.03
C LEU A 303 26.93 -24.93 -6.83
N LEU A 304 27.36 -26.19 -6.75
CA LEU A 304 26.95 -27.13 -5.71
C LEU A 304 27.55 -26.82 -4.33
N ASP A 305 28.73 -26.22 -4.29
CA ASP A 305 29.37 -25.76 -3.04
C ASP A 305 28.79 -24.41 -2.59
N ALA A 306 28.44 -23.52 -3.53
CA ALA A 306 27.77 -22.25 -3.23
C ALA A 306 26.30 -22.42 -2.80
N ASN A 307 25.61 -23.48 -3.26
CA ASN A 307 24.18 -23.65 -3.00
C ASN A 307 23.76 -25.11 -2.73
N GLN A 308 23.28 -25.37 -1.52
CA GLN A 308 22.90 -26.71 -1.06
C GLN A 308 21.52 -27.16 -1.55
N SER A 309 20.60 -26.27 -1.96
CA SER A 309 19.27 -26.68 -2.50
C SER A 309 19.35 -27.41 -3.84
N LEU A 310 20.48 -27.28 -4.55
CA LEU A 310 20.74 -27.96 -5.82
C LEU A 310 21.15 -29.44 -5.65
N LYS A 311 21.48 -29.86 -4.42
CA LYS A 311 21.84 -31.24 -4.07
C LYS A 311 20.56 -32.03 -3.78
N GLY A 312 20.31 -33.10 -4.54
CA GLY A 312 19.15 -33.98 -4.38
C GLY A 312 18.10 -33.93 -5.51
N ILE A 313 18.31 -33.12 -6.54
CA ILE A 313 17.41 -33.01 -7.71
C ILE A 313 17.31 -34.37 -8.42
N ARG A 314 16.08 -34.84 -8.65
CA ARG A 314 15.76 -36.09 -9.37
C ARG A 314 14.98 -35.80 -10.65
N ILE A 315 15.28 -36.53 -11.72
CA ILE A 315 14.35 -36.70 -12.85
C ILE A 315 13.31 -37.73 -12.41
N LEU A 316 12.03 -37.46 -12.71
CA LEU A 316 10.93 -38.37 -12.44
C LEU A 316 10.76 -39.35 -13.60
N GLN A 317 10.34 -40.58 -13.31
CA GLN A 317 9.92 -41.57 -14.30
C GLN A 317 8.40 -41.44 -14.53
N GLN A 318 7.99 -40.37 -15.22
CA GLN A 318 6.58 -40.08 -15.47
C GLN A 318 5.96 -41.06 -16.48
N GLN A 319 4.63 -41.16 -16.52
CA GLN A 319 3.96 -42.03 -17.47
C GLN A 319 3.98 -41.44 -18.89
N PRO A 320 4.19 -42.26 -19.95
CA PRO A 320 4.37 -41.72 -21.30
C PRO A 320 3.20 -40.87 -21.79
N VAL A 321 1.95 -41.31 -21.57
CA VAL A 321 0.73 -40.61 -22.01
C VAL A 321 0.57 -39.25 -21.31
N GLU A 322 0.65 -39.25 -19.99
CA GLU A 322 0.69 -38.06 -19.12
C GLU A 322 1.75 -37.06 -19.59
N THR A 323 2.97 -37.55 -19.84
CA THR A 323 4.13 -36.73 -20.21
C THR A 323 3.96 -36.11 -21.59
N ILE A 324 3.58 -36.90 -22.60
CA ILE A 324 3.37 -36.44 -23.98
C ILE A 324 2.32 -35.33 -24.02
N LEU A 325 1.14 -35.56 -23.42
CA LEU A 325 0.05 -34.59 -23.46
C LEU A 325 0.34 -33.36 -22.60
N SER A 326 1.01 -33.51 -21.45
CA SER A 326 1.48 -32.36 -20.64
C SER A 326 2.51 -31.51 -21.38
N PHE A 327 3.42 -32.12 -22.14
CA PHE A 327 4.40 -31.38 -22.95
C PHE A 327 3.78 -30.76 -24.21
N ILE A 328 2.74 -31.36 -24.82
CA ILE A 328 1.93 -30.68 -25.85
C ILE A 328 1.22 -29.46 -25.25
N CYS A 329 0.69 -29.55 -24.03
CA CYS A 329 0.17 -28.39 -23.30
C CYS A 329 1.25 -27.32 -23.03
N SER A 330 2.52 -27.71 -22.89
CA SER A 330 3.65 -26.80 -22.62
C SER A 330 4.12 -25.95 -23.80
N ALA A 331 3.82 -26.36 -25.04
CA ALA A 331 4.32 -25.69 -26.23
C ALA A 331 3.84 -24.22 -26.29
N ASN A 332 4.78 -23.27 -26.25
CA ASN A 332 4.53 -21.83 -26.15
C ASN A 332 3.54 -21.46 -25.02
N ASN A 333 3.82 -21.89 -23.78
CA ASN A 333 2.93 -21.74 -22.64
C ASN A 333 3.72 -21.58 -21.31
N HIS A 334 3.07 -21.07 -20.25
CA HIS A 334 3.69 -20.84 -18.94
C HIS A 334 3.13 -21.78 -17.86
N ILE A 335 3.95 -22.12 -16.85
CA ILE A 335 3.68 -23.23 -15.90
C ILE A 335 2.27 -23.22 -15.27
N GLN A 336 1.76 -22.07 -14.82
CA GLN A 336 0.43 -21.97 -14.20
C GLN A 336 -0.72 -22.37 -15.14
N ARG A 337 -0.59 -22.09 -16.44
CA ARG A 337 -1.60 -22.47 -17.46
C ARG A 337 -1.40 -23.90 -17.92
N ILE A 338 -0.16 -24.39 -17.95
CA ILE A 338 0.14 -25.82 -18.19
C ILE A 338 -0.52 -26.66 -17.09
N SER A 339 -0.31 -26.34 -15.82
CA SER A 339 -0.97 -27.03 -14.70
C SER A 339 -2.50 -26.92 -14.78
N LYS A 340 -3.08 -25.75 -15.07
CA LYS A 340 -4.53 -25.62 -15.27
C LYS A 340 -5.06 -26.53 -16.40
N MET A 341 -4.36 -26.59 -17.54
CA MET A 341 -4.74 -27.43 -18.67
C MET A 341 -4.61 -28.93 -18.35
N VAL A 342 -3.51 -29.36 -17.72
CA VAL A 342 -3.33 -30.76 -17.31
C VAL A 342 -4.37 -31.17 -16.28
N ASN A 343 -4.63 -30.34 -15.27
CA ASN A 343 -5.69 -30.59 -14.28
C ASN A 343 -7.08 -30.66 -14.94
N ARG A 344 -7.34 -29.92 -16.02
CA ARG A 344 -8.58 -30.06 -16.81
C ARG A 344 -8.62 -31.34 -17.63
N LEU A 345 -7.50 -31.87 -18.14
CA LEU A 345 -7.48 -33.20 -18.76
C LEU A 345 -7.90 -34.30 -17.77
N CYS A 346 -7.41 -34.24 -16.52
CA CYS A 346 -7.84 -35.15 -15.46
C CYS A 346 -9.35 -35.02 -15.16
N VAL A 347 -9.88 -33.81 -15.00
CA VAL A 347 -11.31 -33.59 -14.69
C VAL A 347 -12.25 -33.94 -15.86
N LEU A 348 -11.82 -33.77 -17.12
CA LEU A 348 -12.68 -33.99 -18.30
C LEU A 348 -12.68 -35.44 -18.79
N TYR A 349 -11.57 -36.18 -18.62
CA TYR A 349 -11.39 -37.50 -19.20
C TYR A 349 -10.78 -38.54 -18.23
N GLY A 350 -10.25 -38.12 -17.09
CA GLY A 350 -9.60 -39.00 -16.11
C GLY A 350 -10.58 -39.89 -15.35
N LYS A 351 -10.09 -40.98 -14.77
CA LYS A 351 -10.90 -41.88 -13.92
C LYS A 351 -10.89 -41.36 -12.49
N GLU A 352 -12.06 -41.29 -11.83
CA GLU A 352 -12.11 -40.96 -10.40
C GLU A 352 -11.43 -42.07 -9.56
N LEU A 353 -10.77 -41.64 -8.48
CA LEU A 353 -10.05 -42.45 -7.52
C LEU A 353 -10.93 -42.67 -6.28
N GLU A 354 -11.08 -43.92 -5.86
CA GLU A 354 -11.85 -44.35 -4.69
C GLU A 354 -11.05 -44.09 -3.40
N THR A 355 -11.71 -43.65 -2.31
CA THR A 355 -11.05 -43.40 -1.01
C THR A 355 -10.58 -44.70 -0.37
N VAL A 356 -9.36 -44.72 0.18
CA VAL A 356 -8.77 -45.93 0.81
C VAL A 356 -9.07 -46.03 2.31
N GLU A 357 -9.16 -44.89 3.00
CA GLU A 357 -9.36 -44.80 4.45
C GLU A 357 -10.18 -43.53 4.79
N ASP A 358 -11.10 -43.63 5.76
CA ASP A 358 -11.95 -42.53 6.25
C ASP A 358 -11.21 -41.53 7.16
N SER A 359 -9.98 -41.16 6.79
CA SER A 359 -9.26 -40.05 7.43
C SER A 359 -9.78 -38.71 6.90
N THR A 360 -10.70 -38.09 7.64
CA THR A 360 -11.43 -36.86 7.25
C THR A 360 -10.54 -35.69 6.84
N GLU A 361 -9.36 -35.54 7.45
CA GLU A 361 -8.40 -34.48 7.10
C GLU A 361 -7.73 -34.70 5.73
N ASP A 362 -7.33 -35.94 5.41
CA ASP A 362 -6.68 -36.25 4.13
C ASP A 362 -7.70 -36.25 2.98
N THR A 363 -8.94 -36.72 3.22
CA THR A 363 -9.99 -36.70 2.18
C THR A 363 -10.39 -35.28 1.77
N ALA A 364 -10.31 -34.31 2.69
CA ALA A 364 -10.62 -32.91 2.41
C ALA A 364 -9.70 -32.26 1.36
N ILE A 365 -8.50 -32.81 1.09
CA ILE A 365 -7.62 -32.28 0.03
C ILE A 365 -8.27 -32.38 -1.36
N ALA A 366 -9.01 -33.46 -1.60
CA ALA A 366 -9.70 -33.72 -2.86
C ALA A 366 -10.96 -32.87 -3.02
N GLU A 367 -11.57 -32.40 -1.92
CA GLU A 367 -12.65 -31.41 -1.98
C GLU A 367 -12.11 -29.99 -2.23
N LYS A 368 -11.00 -29.62 -1.57
CA LYS A 368 -10.30 -28.34 -1.79
C LYS A 368 -9.71 -28.24 -3.21
N HIS A 369 -9.28 -29.36 -3.78
CA HIS A 369 -8.68 -29.45 -5.11
C HIS A 369 -9.33 -30.57 -5.94
N PRO A 370 -10.52 -30.34 -6.53
CA PRO A 370 -11.34 -31.38 -7.18
C PRO A 370 -10.66 -32.21 -8.28
N TYR A 371 -9.61 -31.70 -8.93
CA TYR A 371 -8.85 -32.46 -9.91
C TYR A 371 -8.04 -33.62 -9.29
N LEU A 372 -7.71 -33.58 -7.99
CA LEU A 372 -7.05 -34.67 -7.27
C LEU A 372 -7.99 -35.87 -7.02
N LYS A 373 -9.29 -35.73 -7.30
CA LYS A 373 -10.21 -36.87 -7.37
C LYS A 373 -9.92 -37.77 -8.58
N PHE A 374 -9.31 -37.24 -9.64
CA PHE A 374 -9.14 -37.95 -10.92
C PHE A 374 -7.67 -38.23 -11.20
N ASP A 375 -7.36 -39.43 -11.68
CA ASP A 375 -6.04 -39.71 -12.26
C ASP A 375 -5.87 -39.05 -13.63
N PHE A 376 -4.66 -39.04 -14.18
CA PHE A 376 -4.46 -38.67 -15.57
C PHE A 376 -5.16 -39.69 -16.50
N PRO A 377 -5.88 -39.24 -17.56
CA PRO A 377 -6.63 -40.16 -18.44
C PRO A 377 -5.74 -41.16 -19.20
N SER A 378 -6.15 -42.44 -19.19
CA SER A 378 -5.53 -43.48 -20.03
C SER A 378 -5.88 -43.33 -21.51
N LEU A 379 -5.16 -44.03 -22.40
CA LEU A 379 -5.50 -44.04 -23.82
C LEU A 379 -6.90 -44.59 -24.09
N GLU A 380 -7.39 -45.53 -23.26
CA GLU A 380 -8.75 -46.07 -23.39
C GLU A 380 -9.84 -45.02 -23.07
N GLN A 381 -9.57 -44.11 -22.14
CA GLN A 381 -10.50 -43.02 -21.81
C GLN A 381 -10.44 -41.91 -22.86
N LEU A 382 -9.25 -41.61 -23.37
CA LEU A 382 -9.06 -40.62 -24.42
C LEU A 382 -9.69 -41.08 -25.74
N SER A 383 -9.48 -42.33 -26.17
CA SER A 383 -9.96 -42.87 -27.45
C SER A 383 -11.49 -42.75 -27.59
N LYS A 384 -12.22 -43.16 -26.54
CA LYS A 384 -13.70 -43.10 -26.44
C LYS A 384 -14.30 -41.69 -26.59
N ASN A 385 -13.49 -40.64 -26.43
CA ASN A 385 -13.93 -39.24 -26.48
C ASN A 385 -13.44 -38.47 -27.72
N THR A 386 -12.67 -39.11 -28.61
CA THR A 386 -11.91 -38.44 -29.69
C THR A 386 -12.75 -37.63 -30.68
N ASP A 387 -14.01 -37.94 -30.92
CA ASP A 387 -14.87 -37.21 -31.86
C ASP A 387 -15.13 -35.76 -31.44
N LYS A 388 -15.49 -35.55 -30.16
CA LYS A 388 -15.81 -34.22 -29.60
C LYS A 388 -14.64 -33.59 -28.83
N MET A 389 -13.56 -34.33 -28.59
CA MET A 389 -12.41 -33.90 -27.78
C MET A 389 -11.87 -32.52 -28.17
N GLU A 390 -11.73 -32.23 -29.46
CA GLU A 390 -11.21 -30.93 -29.91
C GLU A 390 -12.18 -29.77 -29.63
N GLU A 391 -13.48 -29.96 -29.80
CA GLU A 391 -14.49 -28.95 -29.51
C GLU A 391 -14.52 -28.64 -28.01
N THR A 392 -14.55 -29.68 -27.17
CA THR A 392 -14.48 -29.57 -25.70
C THR A 392 -13.20 -28.87 -25.25
N LEU A 393 -12.04 -29.28 -25.76
CA LEU A 393 -10.75 -28.66 -25.41
C LEU A 393 -10.62 -27.21 -25.91
N ARG A 394 -11.25 -26.85 -27.04
CA ARG A 394 -11.30 -25.45 -27.49
C ARG A 394 -12.15 -24.58 -26.56
N LYS A 395 -13.33 -25.06 -26.14
CA LYS A 395 -14.17 -24.40 -25.12
C LYS A 395 -13.43 -24.24 -23.78
N GLU A 396 -12.64 -25.23 -23.41
CA GLU A 396 -11.79 -25.26 -22.21
C GLU A 396 -10.45 -24.51 -22.36
N GLY A 397 -10.28 -23.69 -23.40
CA GLY A 397 -9.18 -22.73 -23.50
C GLY A 397 -7.81 -23.30 -23.93
N PHE A 398 -7.75 -24.53 -24.47
CA PHE A 398 -6.50 -25.13 -24.96
C PHE A 398 -6.03 -24.50 -26.28
N GLY A 399 -6.94 -23.88 -27.04
CA GLY A 399 -6.67 -23.24 -28.33
C GLY A 399 -6.26 -24.24 -29.40
N TYR A 400 -5.28 -23.91 -30.23
CA TYR A 400 -4.78 -24.79 -31.30
C TYR A 400 -4.28 -26.16 -30.80
N ARG A 401 -3.86 -26.27 -29.53
CA ARG A 401 -3.38 -27.51 -28.91
C ARG A 401 -4.48 -28.56 -28.74
N ALA A 402 -5.76 -28.17 -28.79
CA ALA A 402 -6.90 -29.09 -28.78
C ALA A 402 -6.82 -30.11 -29.94
N ALA A 403 -6.49 -29.63 -31.15
CA ALA A 403 -6.28 -30.49 -32.32
C ALA A 403 -5.07 -31.42 -32.12
N TYR A 404 -3.96 -30.90 -31.56
CA TYR A 404 -2.75 -31.69 -31.32
C TYR A 404 -2.97 -32.80 -30.28
N ILE A 405 -3.68 -32.50 -29.19
CA ILE A 405 -4.04 -33.48 -28.16
C ILE A 405 -4.97 -34.55 -28.74
N ARG A 406 -6.01 -34.16 -29.50
CA ARG A 406 -6.91 -35.11 -30.19
C ARG A 406 -6.16 -36.01 -31.17
N ASN A 407 -5.35 -35.43 -32.05
CA ASN A 407 -4.62 -36.19 -33.07
C ASN A 407 -3.57 -37.12 -32.46
N THR A 408 -2.86 -36.67 -31.41
CA THR A 408 -1.90 -37.51 -30.69
C THR A 408 -2.60 -38.59 -29.86
N ALA A 409 -3.75 -38.31 -29.25
CA ALA A 409 -4.57 -39.34 -28.61
C ALA A 409 -5.01 -40.41 -29.61
N ILE A 410 -5.48 -40.03 -30.81
CA ILE A 410 -5.84 -40.97 -31.88
C ILE A 410 -4.63 -41.79 -32.34
N HIS A 411 -3.45 -41.16 -32.51
CA HIS A 411 -2.22 -41.88 -32.89
C HIS A 411 -1.84 -42.90 -31.81
N LEU A 412 -1.68 -42.47 -30.55
CA LEU A 412 -1.29 -43.34 -29.45
C LEU A 412 -2.32 -44.46 -29.22
N SER A 413 -3.63 -44.20 -29.41
CA SER A 413 -4.68 -45.23 -29.30
C SER A 413 -4.56 -46.35 -30.33
N LYS A 414 -3.95 -46.09 -31.50
CA LYS A 414 -3.63 -47.11 -32.51
C LYS A 414 -2.34 -47.88 -32.22
N LEU A 415 -1.44 -47.26 -31.44
CA LEU A 415 -0.14 -47.82 -31.06
C LEU A 415 -0.24 -48.73 -29.82
N GLY A 416 -1.06 -48.33 -28.83
CA GLY A 416 -1.19 -49.00 -27.53
C GLY A 416 -0.13 -48.57 -26.50
N GLU A 417 -0.49 -48.65 -25.21
CA GLU A 417 0.40 -48.26 -24.12
C GLU A 417 1.62 -49.19 -23.97
N GLU A 418 1.47 -50.49 -24.26
CA GLU A 418 2.57 -51.46 -24.22
C GLU A 418 3.68 -51.15 -25.23
N GLU A 419 3.32 -50.83 -26.48
CA GLU A 419 4.29 -50.48 -27.53
C GLU A 419 4.98 -49.15 -27.21
N LEU A 420 4.23 -48.18 -26.68
CA LEU A 420 4.79 -46.91 -26.18
C LEU A 420 5.76 -47.11 -25.02
N LEU A 421 5.55 -48.13 -24.17
CA LEU A 421 6.47 -48.51 -23.11
C LEU A 421 7.77 -49.16 -23.65
N LYS A 422 7.71 -49.92 -24.76
CA LYS A 422 8.91 -50.52 -25.38
C LYS A 422 9.94 -49.48 -25.82
N TRP A 423 9.52 -48.24 -26.12
CA TRP A 423 10.43 -47.14 -26.49
C TRP A 423 11.44 -46.80 -25.36
N ARG A 424 11.14 -47.16 -24.10
CA ARG A 424 12.10 -47.12 -22.97
C ARG A 424 13.32 -48.02 -23.19
N SER A 425 13.19 -49.09 -23.97
CA SER A 425 14.28 -50.04 -24.30
C SER A 425 15.03 -49.70 -25.60
N GLU A 426 14.53 -48.78 -26.41
CA GLU A 426 15.13 -48.44 -27.71
C GLU A 426 16.32 -47.47 -27.60
N LYS A 427 17.07 -47.26 -28.69
CA LYS A 427 18.12 -46.24 -28.75
C LYS A 427 17.49 -44.84 -28.73
N ALA A 428 18.07 -43.89 -28.00
CA ALA A 428 17.49 -42.57 -27.78
C ALA A 428 17.08 -41.83 -29.06
N ASP A 429 17.92 -41.80 -30.10
CA ASP A 429 17.58 -41.14 -31.37
C ASP A 429 16.42 -41.83 -32.13
N SER A 430 16.18 -43.13 -31.91
CA SER A 430 15.05 -43.85 -32.51
C SER A 430 13.73 -43.56 -31.78
N ALA A 431 13.72 -43.63 -30.44
CA ALA A 431 12.57 -43.19 -29.63
C ALA A 431 12.24 -41.71 -29.90
N ARG A 432 13.26 -40.87 -30.11
CA ARG A 432 13.12 -39.46 -30.48
C ARG A 432 12.51 -39.25 -31.87
N GLN A 433 12.83 -40.11 -32.86
CA GLN A 433 12.20 -40.07 -34.18
C GLN A 433 10.70 -40.36 -34.08
N LYS A 434 10.31 -41.45 -33.40
CA LYS A 434 8.89 -41.79 -33.19
C LYS A 434 8.12 -40.71 -32.44
N LEU A 435 8.76 -40.07 -31.44
CA LEU A 435 8.16 -38.92 -30.73
C LEU A 435 7.90 -37.71 -31.64
N LEU A 436 8.69 -37.49 -32.70
CA LEU A 436 8.50 -36.39 -33.66
C LEU A 436 7.36 -36.64 -34.67
N GLU A 437 6.83 -37.86 -34.74
CA GLU A 437 5.65 -38.20 -35.54
C GLU A 437 4.32 -37.83 -34.83
N LEU A 438 4.40 -37.41 -33.56
CA LEU A 438 3.24 -37.03 -32.75
C LEU A 438 2.85 -35.55 -32.95
N SER A 439 1.54 -35.29 -33.07
CA SER A 439 1.02 -33.96 -33.35
C SER A 439 1.32 -32.99 -32.20
N GLY A 440 2.00 -31.89 -32.52
CA GLY A 440 2.44 -30.88 -31.54
C GLY A 440 3.79 -31.15 -30.87
N VAL A 441 4.47 -32.26 -31.17
CA VAL A 441 5.77 -32.60 -30.58
C VAL A 441 6.92 -32.14 -31.50
N GLY A 442 7.53 -31.00 -31.19
CA GLY A 442 8.75 -30.52 -31.85
C GLY A 442 10.05 -31.04 -31.21
N PRO A 443 11.23 -30.79 -31.82
CA PRO A 443 12.54 -31.29 -31.35
C PRO A 443 12.80 -31.17 -29.83
N LYS A 444 12.71 -29.97 -29.25
CA LYS A 444 12.86 -29.78 -27.79
C LYS A 444 11.88 -30.64 -26.99
N VAL A 445 10.63 -30.74 -27.44
CA VAL A 445 9.55 -31.45 -26.75
C VAL A 445 9.80 -32.96 -26.78
N ALA A 446 10.23 -33.50 -27.93
CA ALA A 446 10.67 -34.89 -28.05
C ALA A 446 11.85 -35.19 -27.10
N ASP A 447 12.85 -34.30 -27.02
CA ASP A 447 13.98 -34.48 -26.09
C ASP A 447 13.53 -34.41 -24.60
N CYS A 448 12.59 -33.53 -24.24
CA CYS A 448 12.00 -33.51 -22.89
C CYS A 448 11.26 -34.81 -22.53
N ILE A 449 10.42 -35.31 -23.44
CA ILE A 449 9.66 -36.55 -23.23
C ILE A 449 10.61 -37.76 -23.18
N ALA A 450 11.66 -37.76 -24.00
CA ALA A 450 12.68 -38.81 -23.99
C ALA A 450 13.39 -38.91 -22.62
N LEU A 451 13.76 -37.76 -22.03
CA LEU A 451 14.40 -37.70 -20.71
C LEU A 451 13.46 -38.12 -19.57
N MET A 452 12.20 -37.65 -19.56
CA MET A 452 11.29 -37.79 -18.41
C MET A 452 10.33 -38.99 -18.46
N ALA A 453 9.99 -39.49 -19.65
CA ALA A 453 9.14 -40.68 -19.81
C ALA A 453 9.89 -41.89 -20.37
N MET A 454 10.81 -41.69 -21.32
CA MET A 454 11.49 -42.79 -22.02
C MET A 454 12.84 -43.19 -21.39
N GLN A 455 13.14 -42.67 -20.19
CA GLN A 455 14.35 -42.95 -19.40
C GLN A 455 15.68 -42.67 -20.13
N LYS A 456 15.70 -41.76 -21.11
CA LYS A 456 16.92 -41.40 -21.85
C LYS A 456 17.72 -40.34 -21.11
N HIS A 457 18.40 -40.76 -20.04
CA HIS A 457 19.18 -39.86 -19.16
C HIS A 457 20.36 -39.18 -19.88
N GLU A 458 20.78 -39.70 -21.02
CA GLU A 458 21.76 -39.10 -21.93
C GLU A 458 21.17 -37.98 -22.81
N VAL A 459 19.84 -37.93 -22.97
CA VAL A 459 19.18 -36.91 -23.79
C VAL A 459 19.11 -35.58 -23.05
N VAL A 460 19.58 -34.53 -23.72
CA VAL A 460 19.69 -33.17 -23.19
C VAL A 460 18.73 -32.26 -23.98
N PRO A 461 17.60 -31.82 -23.40
CA PRO A 461 16.67 -30.92 -24.06
C PRO A 461 17.29 -29.51 -24.18
N VAL A 462 17.74 -29.14 -25.38
CA VAL A 462 18.36 -27.82 -25.62
C VAL A 462 17.28 -26.80 -25.95
N ASP A 463 17.08 -25.84 -25.04
CA ASP A 463 16.25 -24.67 -25.28
C ASP A 463 17.06 -23.37 -25.26
N THR A 464 16.39 -22.22 -25.40
CA THR A 464 17.05 -20.91 -25.39
C THR A 464 17.79 -20.59 -24.09
N HIS A 465 17.41 -21.17 -22.95
CA HIS A 465 18.17 -21.01 -21.70
C HIS A 465 19.36 -21.96 -21.65
N VAL A 466 19.18 -23.25 -21.98
CA VAL A 466 20.28 -24.22 -22.07
C VAL A 466 21.35 -23.77 -23.07
N PHE A 467 20.92 -23.27 -24.23
CA PHE A 467 21.77 -22.66 -25.25
C PHE A 467 22.60 -21.50 -24.69
N GLU A 468 21.98 -20.56 -23.96
CA GLU A 468 22.67 -19.45 -23.30
C GLU A 468 23.68 -19.91 -22.23
N VAL A 469 23.39 -20.95 -21.44
CA VAL A 469 24.36 -21.51 -20.48
C VAL A 469 25.57 -22.05 -21.22
N THR A 470 25.31 -22.90 -22.22
CA THR A 470 26.35 -23.60 -22.96
C THR A 470 27.25 -22.60 -23.68
N ARG A 471 26.65 -21.62 -24.37
CA ARG A 471 27.37 -20.56 -25.08
C ARG A 471 28.23 -19.68 -24.16
N LYS A 472 27.78 -19.40 -22.94
CA LYS A 472 28.51 -18.52 -21.99
C LYS A 472 29.61 -19.23 -21.21
N ILE A 473 29.43 -20.51 -20.89
CA ILE A 473 30.25 -21.22 -19.89
C ILE A 473 31.09 -22.33 -20.51
N TYR A 474 30.55 -23.06 -21.47
CA TYR A 474 31.13 -24.32 -21.95
C TYR A 474 31.63 -24.28 -23.40
N LEU A 475 30.95 -23.56 -24.30
CA LEU A 475 31.27 -23.43 -25.72
C LEU A 475 31.19 -21.96 -26.21
N PRO A 476 32.12 -21.06 -25.80
CA PRO A 476 32.14 -19.66 -26.24
C PRO A 476 32.13 -19.45 -27.77
N LYS A 477 32.66 -20.43 -28.52
CA LYS A 477 32.61 -20.51 -30.00
C LYS A 477 31.20 -20.50 -30.64
N LEU A 478 30.14 -20.56 -29.83
CA LEU A 478 28.75 -20.46 -30.28
C LEU A 478 28.19 -19.03 -30.20
N SER A 479 28.99 -18.06 -29.74
CA SER A 479 28.65 -16.63 -29.75
C SER A 479 28.25 -16.14 -31.14
N GLY A 480 27.22 -15.29 -31.22
CA GLY A 480 26.66 -14.78 -32.48
C GLY A 480 25.80 -15.77 -33.29
N LYS A 481 25.79 -17.07 -32.95
CA LYS A 481 24.99 -18.08 -33.69
C LYS A 481 23.57 -18.20 -33.13
N SER A 482 22.60 -18.46 -34.00
CA SER A 482 21.23 -18.83 -33.65
C SER A 482 21.07 -20.35 -33.55
N LEU A 483 20.18 -20.84 -32.68
CA LEU A 483 19.98 -22.28 -32.48
C LEU A 483 19.34 -22.93 -33.72
N ASN A 484 20.04 -23.89 -34.32
CA ASN A 484 19.56 -24.71 -35.44
C ASN A 484 19.80 -26.21 -35.14
N ALA A 485 19.33 -27.10 -36.02
CA ALA A 485 19.41 -28.56 -35.81
C ALA A 485 20.86 -29.07 -35.60
N ASN A 486 21.84 -28.52 -36.33
CA ASN A 486 23.24 -28.92 -36.20
C ASN A 486 23.83 -28.46 -34.87
N LEU A 487 23.54 -27.23 -34.45
CA LEU A 487 23.96 -26.69 -33.15
C LEU A 487 23.29 -27.41 -31.97
N HIS A 488 22.03 -27.82 -32.11
CA HIS A 488 21.34 -28.64 -31.12
C HIS A 488 22.00 -30.02 -30.97
N LYS A 489 22.51 -30.61 -32.07
CA LYS A 489 23.29 -31.86 -32.04
C LYS A 489 24.68 -31.66 -31.43
N GLU A 490 25.39 -30.59 -31.80
CA GLU A 490 26.71 -30.24 -31.23
C GLU A 490 26.63 -30.07 -29.71
N ILE A 491 25.65 -29.31 -29.21
CA ILE A 491 25.45 -29.08 -27.78
C ILE A 491 25.05 -30.36 -27.05
N ARG A 492 24.11 -31.15 -27.59
CA ARG A 492 23.70 -32.43 -26.99
C ARG A 492 24.89 -33.37 -26.83
N ASN A 493 25.71 -33.52 -27.88
CA ASN A 493 26.90 -34.36 -27.85
C ASN A 493 27.93 -33.86 -26.81
N PHE A 494 28.16 -32.55 -26.72
CA PHE A 494 29.06 -31.96 -25.71
C PHE A 494 28.63 -32.32 -24.27
N TYR A 495 27.34 -32.21 -23.92
CA TYR A 495 26.89 -32.56 -22.57
C TYR A 495 27.02 -34.06 -22.28
N ILE A 496 26.81 -34.93 -23.28
CA ILE A 496 27.01 -36.39 -23.16
C ILE A 496 28.49 -36.72 -22.92
N GLU A 497 29.40 -36.11 -23.67
CA GLU A 497 30.85 -36.23 -23.48
C GLU A 497 31.29 -35.75 -22.10
N LYS A 498 30.78 -34.58 -21.67
CA LYS A 498 31.17 -33.88 -20.45
C LYS A 498 30.62 -34.50 -19.16
N PHE A 499 29.36 -34.98 -19.15
CA PHE A 499 28.67 -35.47 -17.94
C PHE A 499 28.30 -36.97 -18.01
N GLY A 500 28.59 -37.64 -19.12
CA GLY A 500 28.39 -39.08 -19.29
C GLY A 500 26.91 -39.49 -19.46
N PRO A 501 26.55 -40.75 -19.13
CA PRO A 501 25.22 -41.31 -19.41
C PRO A 501 24.02 -40.65 -18.71
N HIS A 502 24.24 -39.66 -17.83
CA HIS A 502 23.19 -38.92 -17.13
C HIS A 502 23.23 -37.41 -17.45
N ALA A 503 23.70 -37.06 -18.65
CA ALA A 503 23.87 -35.68 -19.10
C ALA A 503 22.61 -34.80 -19.04
N GLY A 504 21.42 -35.35 -19.35
CA GLY A 504 20.15 -34.63 -19.20
C GLY A 504 19.82 -34.31 -17.74
N TRP A 505 20.19 -35.20 -16.83
CA TRP A 505 20.02 -35.01 -15.38
C TRP A 505 21.00 -33.95 -14.85
N ALA A 506 22.26 -33.95 -15.32
CA ALA A 506 23.24 -32.90 -15.03
C ALA A 506 22.77 -31.53 -15.56
N GLN A 507 22.23 -31.48 -16.79
CA GLN A 507 21.65 -30.27 -17.36
C GLN A 507 20.43 -29.79 -16.56
N ALA A 508 19.61 -30.69 -16.00
CA ALA A 508 18.50 -30.30 -15.12
C ALA A 508 18.99 -29.65 -13.81
N VAL A 509 20.13 -30.08 -13.24
CA VAL A 509 20.78 -29.38 -12.10
C VAL A 509 21.22 -27.98 -12.51
N LEU A 510 21.92 -27.83 -13.64
CA LEU A 510 22.35 -26.52 -14.17
C LEU A 510 21.18 -25.59 -14.51
N PHE A 511 20.07 -26.13 -14.99
CA PHE A 511 18.85 -25.37 -15.28
C PHE A 511 18.17 -24.86 -14.00
N ASN A 512 18.06 -25.70 -12.96
CA ASN A 512 17.56 -25.25 -11.65
C ASN A 512 18.51 -24.23 -11.01
N ALA A 513 19.82 -24.43 -11.14
CA ALA A 513 20.81 -23.43 -10.75
C ALA A 513 20.57 -22.10 -11.46
N GLN A 514 20.21 -22.10 -12.75
CA GLN A 514 19.84 -20.88 -13.47
C GLN A 514 18.49 -20.26 -13.08
N LEU A 515 17.51 -21.03 -12.61
CA LEU A 515 16.28 -20.47 -12.03
C LEU A 515 16.57 -19.78 -10.70
N GLU A 516 17.35 -20.43 -9.83
CA GLU A 516 17.77 -19.86 -8.54
C GLU A 516 18.76 -18.69 -8.74
N GLU A 517 19.65 -18.75 -9.74
CA GLU A 517 20.45 -17.60 -10.18
C GLU A 517 19.60 -16.47 -10.75
N LYS A 518 18.53 -16.72 -11.52
CA LYS A 518 17.63 -15.62 -11.96
C LYS A 518 16.91 -14.98 -10.78
N SER A 519 16.49 -15.76 -9.79
CA SER A 519 15.88 -15.24 -8.55
C SER A 519 16.87 -14.47 -7.65
N SER A 520 18.18 -14.55 -7.90
CA SER A 520 19.22 -13.87 -7.10
C SER A 520 20.03 -12.82 -7.89
N LYS A 521 20.19 -12.97 -9.21
CA LYS A 521 20.78 -12.00 -10.17
C LYS A 521 19.77 -10.97 -10.69
N GLY A 522 18.54 -10.98 -10.16
CA GLY A 522 17.76 -9.75 -9.97
C GLY A 522 18.47 -8.71 -9.07
N LYS A 523 19.66 -9.02 -8.54
CA LYS A 523 20.55 -8.09 -7.82
C LYS A 523 21.88 -7.94 -8.57
N LYS A 524 22.24 -6.69 -8.90
CA LYS A 524 23.46 -6.22 -9.61
C LYS A 524 23.43 -6.56 -11.13
N ARG A 525 23.57 -5.60 -12.06
CA ARG A 525 24.64 -4.58 -12.14
C ARG A 525 24.31 -3.37 -13.05
N THR A 526 24.83 -2.20 -12.67
CA THR A 526 25.29 -1.04 -13.48
C THR A 526 25.07 -0.96 -15.01
N ALA A 527 24.32 0.07 -15.42
CA ALA A 527 24.57 1.04 -16.51
C ALA A 527 24.99 0.57 -17.94
N GLN A 528 24.00 0.63 -18.85
CA GLN A 528 24.00 1.21 -20.23
C GLN A 528 25.01 0.76 -21.33
N PRO A 529 24.69 0.98 -22.65
CA PRO A 529 23.41 1.35 -23.25
C PRO A 529 22.91 0.45 -24.42
N GLU A 530 21.65 0.69 -24.79
CA GLU A 530 21.04 0.56 -26.14
C GLU A 530 20.41 -0.74 -26.69
N LYS A 531 19.26 -0.49 -27.36
CA LYS A 531 18.50 -1.21 -28.40
C LYS A 531 17.52 -2.36 -28.06
N THR A 532 16.33 -2.19 -28.68
CA THR A 532 15.29 -3.16 -29.09
C THR A 532 14.42 -3.89 -28.04
N GLU A 533 13.61 -3.12 -27.31
CA GLU A 533 12.17 -2.91 -27.65
C GLU A 533 11.26 -4.13 -27.95
N ARG A 534 11.61 -5.36 -27.53
CA ARG A 534 10.84 -6.58 -27.88
C ARG A 534 10.52 -7.54 -26.74
N SER A 535 10.78 -7.17 -25.50
CA SER A 535 10.75 -8.06 -24.32
C SER A 535 9.68 -7.74 -23.26
N LEU A 536 8.85 -6.70 -23.45
CA LEU A 536 7.84 -6.29 -22.47
C LEU A 536 6.47 -6.99 -22.62
N ASN A 537 6.13 -7.51 -23.80
CA ASN A 537 4.81 -8.11 -24.09
C ASN A 537 4.65 -9.57 -23.58
N LEU A 538 5.27 -9.92 -22.44
CA LEU A 538 5.22 -11.29 -21.89
C LEU A 538 4.71 -11.35 -20.43
N ILE A 539 4.05 -10.29 -19.97
CA ILE A 539 3.27 -10.28 -18.72
C ILE A 539 1.89 -9.70 -19.02
N LEU A 540 0.96 -10.56 -19.45
CA LEU A 540 -0.51 -10.48 -19.28
C LEU A 540 -1.15 -11.71 -19.96
N GLY A 541 -2.24 -12.22 -19.40
CA GLY A 541 -2.89 -13.45 -19.86
C GLY A 541 -4.22 -13.17 -20.56
N GLN A 542 -4.19 -13.14 -21.89
CA GLN A 542 -5.23 -12.56 -22.77
C GLN A 542 -5.31 -11.03 -22.69
N GLU A 543 -5.66 -10.44 -23.84
CA GLU A 543 -5.90 -9.00 -23.99
C GLU A 543 -7.29 -8.67 -23.42
N ASP A 544 -7.36 -8.38 -22.12
CA ASP A 544 -8.16 -7.21 -21.73
C ASP A 544 -7.30 -5.99 -22.14
N PRO A 545 -7.76 -5.08 -23.01
CA PRO A 545 -6.95 -3.96 -23.46
C PRO A 545 -6.50 -3.13 -22.25
N GLU A 546 -5.22 -2.75 -22.22
CA GLU A 546 -4.64 -2.07 -21.06
C GLU A 546 -5.47 -0.86 -20.63
N GLY A 547 -5.63 -0.67 -19.32
CA GLY A 547 -6.44 0.42 -18.78
C GLY A 547 -7.95 0.16 -18.81
N ARG A 548 -8.41 -1.09 -18.90
CA ARG A 548 -9.85 -1.42 -18.86
C ARG A 548 -10.27 -2.28 -17.67
N ASP A 549 -9.40 -2.45 -16.67
CA ASP A 549 -9.62 -3.30 -15.50
C ASP A 549 -11.01 -3.09 -14.88
N THR A 550 -11.73 -4.19 -14.66
CA THR A 550 -13.06 -4.20 -14.03
C THR A 550 -13.05 -4.67 -12.57
N LYS A 551 -11.86 -4.98 -12.01
CA LYS A 551 -11.69 -5.56 -10.67
C LYS A 551 -10.40 -5.10 -10.01
N TYR A 552 -10.40 -5.01 -8.69
CA TYR A 552 -9.21 -4.73 -7.89
C TYR A 552 -8.20 -5.90 -7.85
N THR A 553 -6.92 -5.54 -7.90
CA THR A 553 -5.74 -6.38 -7.66
C THR A 553 -5.15 -6.04 -6.29
N TYR A 554 -5.06 -7.04 -5.40
CA TYR A 554 -4.66 -6.84 -4.00
C TYR A 554 -3.21 -7.24 -3.73
N ARG A 555 -2.50 -6.44 -2.93
CA ARG A 555 -1.18 -6.74 -2.34
C ARG A 555 -1.16 -6.32 -0.88
N GLN A 556 -0.42 -7.01 -0.04
CA GLN A 556 -0.29 -6.69 1.38
C GLN A 556 1.13 -6.95 1.88
N ILE A 557 1.55 -6.20 2.89
CA ILE A 557 2.80 -6.44 3.63
C ILE A 557 2.44 -7.03 4.98
N CYS A 558 3.02 -8.19 5.28
CA CYS A 558 2.68 -9.00 6.44
C CYS A 558 3.92 -9.47 7.20
N VAL A 559 3.87 -9.44 8.53
CA VAL A 559 4.94 -10.00 9.36
C VAL A 559 4.74 -11.51 9.51
N VAL A 560 5.47 -12.27 8.70
CA VAL A 560 5.51 -13.74 8.70
C VAL A 560 6.87 -14.18 9.25
N ASP A 561 6.90 -15.11 10.22
CA ASP A 561 8.12 -15.48 10.97
C ASP A 561 8.91 -14.29 11.57
N GLY A 562 8.23 -13.20 11.92
CA GLY A 562 8.88 -11.97 12.38
C GLY A 562 9.59 -11.17 11.26
N LYS A 563 9.26 -11.41 9.99
CA LYS A 563 9.78 -10.67 8.84
C LYS A 563 8.67 -10.06 7.97
N PRO A 564 8.75 -8.77 7.60
CA PRO A 564 7.84 -8.19 6.62
C PRO A 564 8.00 -8.91 5.28
N THR A 565 6.88 -9.37 4.75
CA THR A 565 6.77 -10.23 3.56
C THR A 565 5.61 -9.70 2.72
N ILE A 566 5.86 -9.46 1.43
CA ILE A 566 4.81 -9.01 0.50
C ILE A 566 4.03 -10.25 0.03
N LEU A 567 2.70 -10.19 0.14
CA LEU A 567 1.78 -11.25 -0.26
C LEU A 567 0.70 -10.71 -1.21
N ASN A 568 0.04 -11.62 -1.91
CA ASN A 568 -1.18 -11.33 -2.67
C ASN A 568 -2.42 -11.38 -1.73
N GLY A 569 -3.53 -10.78 -2.16
CA GLY A 569 -4.77 -10.76 -1.37
C GLY A 569 -4.74 -9.76 -0.22
N PHE A 570 -5.72 -9.87 0.68
CA PHE A 570 -6.00 -8.91 1.75
C PHE A 570 -6.16 -9.53 3.16
N ASP A 571 -6.23 -10.86 3.27
CA ASP A 571 -6.37 -11.56 4.56
C ASP A 571 -4.98 -11.90 5.13
N CYS A 572 -4.72 -11.46 6.36
CA CYS A 572 -3.45 -11.64 7.07
C CYS A 572 -3.52 -11.24 8.54
N LYS A 573 -3.07 -12.14 9.44
CA LYS A 573 -3.13 -11.95 10.91
C LYS A 573 -2.14 -10.95 11.51
N SER A 574 -1.14 -10.50 10.74
CA SER A 574 -0.14 -9.51 11.16
C SER A 574 0.22 -8.62 9.98
N GLN A 575 -0.81 -8.05 9.38
CA GLN A 575 -0.75 -7.10 8.27
C GLN A 575 -0.19 -5.77 8.76
N VAL A 576 0.81 -5.23 8.07
CA VAL A 576 1.35 -3.86 8.27
C VAL A 576 0.57 -2.87 7.40
N ALA A 577 0.28 -3.28 6.16
CA ALA A 577 -0.50 -2.54 5.19
C ALA A 577 -1.12 -3.47 4.15
N VAL A 578 -2.22 -3.06 3.53
CA VAL A 578 -2.85 -3.71 2.37
C VAL A 578 -3.27 -2.66 1.35
N ALA A 579 -3.09 -2.98 0.08
CA ALA A 579 -3.44 -2.12 -1.04
C ALA A 579 -4.27 -2.89 -2.08
N ARG A 580 -5.19 -2.17 -2.73
CA ARG A 580 -6.03 -2.62 -3.84
C ARG A 580 -5.87 -1.66 -5.02
N TRP A 581 -5.73 -2.17 -6.24
CA TRP A 581 -5.46 -1.39 -7.46
C TRP A 581 -6.29 -1.83 -8.67
N GLN A 582 -6.79 -0.89 -9.46
CA GLN A 582 -7.58 -1.13 -10.66
C GLN A 582 -7.24 -0.08 -11.75
N ASN A 583 -6.69 -0.49 -12.89
CA ASN A 583 -6.36 0.41 -14.00
C ASN A 583 -7.54 0.50 -15.00
N SER A 584 -8.45 1.46 -14.80
CA SER A 584 -9.63 1.66 -15.68
C SER A 584 -9.53 2.92 -16.55
N VAL A 585 -8.32 3.41 -16.84
CA VAL A 585 -8.12 4.74 -17.46
C VAL A 585 -8.66 4.86 -18.89
N ASN A 586 -8.70 3.76 -19.64
CA ASN A 586 -9.28 3.69 -20.98
C ASN A 586 -10.81 3.43 -21.00
N THR A 587 -11.46 3.26 -19.85
CA THR A 587 -12.94 3.19 -19.73
C THR A 587 -13.54 4.37 -18.96
N THR A 588 -12.81 4.95 -18.01
CA THR A 588 -13.32 6.00 -17.10
C THR A 588 -12.52 7.30 -17.11
N GLY A 589 -11.31 7.30 -17.68
CA GLY A 589 -10.32 8.37 -17.49
C GLY A 589 -9.56 8.30 -16.17
N TRP A 590 -9.79 7.27 -15.34
CA TRP A 590 -9.17 7.08 -14.03
C TRP A 590 -8.66 5.65 -13.80
N THR A 591 -7.54 5.54 -13.11
CA THR A 591 -7.18 4.35 -12.32
C THR A 591 -7.68 4.52 -10.89
N PHE A 592 -7.68 3.46 -10.08
CA PHE A 592 -8.08 3.49 -8.66
C PHE A 592 -7.07 2.73 -7.81
N LEU A 593 -6.68 3.33 -6.69
CA LEU A 593 -5.87 2.76 -5.62
C LEU A 593 -6.62 2.95 -4.29
N GLU A 594 -6.55 2.00 -3.37
CA GLU A 594 -6.71 2.27 -1.93
C GLU A 594 -5.58 1.58 -1.16
N VAL A 595 -4.98 2.23 -0.15
CA VAL A 595 -3.95 1.63 0.72
C VAL A 595 -4.26 1.86 2.20
N GLU A 596 -4.56 0.78 2.92
CA GLU A 596 -4.77 0.74 4.36
C GLU A 596 -3.45 0.44 5.08
N THR A 597 -3.20 1.10 6.20
CA THR A 597 -2.16 0.72 7.17
C THR A 597 -2.80 0.13 8.42
N ARG A 598 -2.00 -0.50 9.30
CA ARG A 598 -2.51 -1.21 10.48
C ARG A 598 -1.72 -0.91 11.76
N ASP A 599 -2.50 -0.88 12.82
CA ASP A 599 -2.15 -0.76 14.23
C ASP A 599 -1.02 -1.71 14.68
N GLY A 600 -0.18 -1.22 15.58
CA GLY A 600 0.88 -2.01 16.23
C GLY A 600 2.27 -1.92 15.57
N PHE A 601 2.40 -1.20 14.45
CA PHE A 601 3.68 -0.93 13.79
C PHE A 601 4.12 0.53 13.95
N GLU A 602 5.42 0.79 13.93
CA GLU A 602 5.97 2.15 13.98
C GLU A 602 5.44 2.99 12.79
N PRO A 603 5.00 4.25 12.99
CA PRO A 603 4.41 5.05 11.91
C PRO A 603 5.31 5.27 10.69
N GLY A 604 6.64 5.27 10.85
CA GLY A 604 7.59 5.30 9.71
C GLY A 604 7.57 4.00 8.90
N ILE A 605 7.40 2.85 9.55
CA ILE A 605 7.24 1.54 8.89
C ILE A 605 5.87 1.47 8.20
N GLN A 606 4.80 1.97 8.83
CA GLN A 606 3.47 2.06 8.21
C GLN A 606 3.49 2.93 6.94
N ALA A 607 4.08 4.13 7.00
CA ALA A 607 4.20 5.04 5.86
C ALA A 607 5.04 4.44 4.71
N TYR A 608 6.19 3.83 5.03
CA TYR A 608 7.01 3.13 4.04
C TYR A 608 6.30 1.92 3.42
N ALA A 609 5.52 1.17 4.21
CA ALA A 609 4.70 0.07 3.72
C ALA A 609 3.61 0.53 2.75
N ALA A 610 2.96 1.67 3.04
CA ALA A 610 1.96 2.25 2.15
C ALA A 610 2.57 2.62 0.78
N GLY A 611 3.65 3.42 0.79
CA GLY A 611 4.36 3.82 -0.43
C GLY A 611 4.95 2.63 -1.20
N TYR A 612 5.44 1.59 -0.51
CA TYR A 612 5.95 0.41 -1.19
C TYR A 612 4.84 -0.39 -1.90
N LEU A 613 3.65 -0.52 -1.30
CA LEU A 613 2.52 -1.18 -1.96
C LEU A 613 1.96 -0.35 -3.13
N GLU A 614 1.87 0.97 -2.96
CA GLU A 614 1.53 1.94 -4.00
C GLU A 614 2.43 1.78 -5.22
N GLY A 615 3.76 1.78 -5.03
CA GLY A 615 4.74 1.70 -6.12
C GLY A 615 4.78 0.34 -6.80
N LEU A 616 4.54 -0.74 -6.05
CA LEU A 616 4.45 -2.09 -6.57
C LEU A 616 3.20 -2.32 -7.45
N LEU A 617 2.08 -1.66 -7.12
CA LEU A 617 0.82 -1.81 -7.85
C LEU A 617 0.70 -0.85 -9.05
N SER A 618 1.16 0.39 -8.89
CA SER A 618 1.03 1.45 -9.91
C SER A 618 2.22 1.56 -10.87
N HIS A 619 3.25 0.71 -10.74
CA HIS A 619 4.52 0.75 -11.49
C HIS A 619 4.36 1.11 -12.99
N THR A 620 3.46 0.45 -13.72
CA THR A 620 3.29 0.70 -15.17
C THR A 620 2.85 2.15 -15.44
N VAL A 621 1.89 2.66 -14.67
CA VAL A 621 1.37 4.02 -14.79
C VAL A 621 2.41 5.05 -14.34
N LEU A 622 3.17 4.75 -13.28
CA LEU A 622 4.33 5.56 -12.87
C LEU A 622 5.38 5.64 -13.99
N THR A 623 5.69 4.52 -14.65
CA THR A 623 6.68 4.47 -15.75
C THR A 623 6.20 5.25 -16.97
N TYR A 624 4.94 5.14 -17.36
CA TYR A 624 4.37 5.99 -18.41
C TYR A 624 4.43 7.46 -18.03
N HIS A 625 4.11 7.79 -16.78
CA HIS A 625 4.15 9.18 -16.37
C HIS A 625 5.57 9.77 -16.38
N VAL A 626 6.56 9.07 -15.83
CA VAL A 626 7.97 9.47 -15.88
C VAL A 626 8.41 9.77 -17.33
N GLN A 627 8.03 8.92 -18.29
CA GLN A 627 8.30 9.15 -19.71
C GLN A 627 7.56 10.36 -20.29
N ASN A 628 6.35 10.66 -19.81
CA ASN A 628 5.47 11.70 -20.33
C ASN A 628 5.75 13.09 -19.76
N ALA A 629 6.40 13.24 -18.60
CA ALA A 629 6.72 14.57 -18.03
C ALA A 629 8.18 14.79 -17.60
N ILE A 630 8.87 13.74 -17.14
CA ILE A 630 10.14 13.90 -16.40
C ILE A 630 11.35 13.63 -17.29
N SER A 631 11.34 12.53 -18.05
CA SER A 631 12.56 12.06 -18.73
C SER A 631 13.08 12.98 -19.85
N TYR A 632 12.28 13.95 -20.33
CA TYR A 632 12.73 15.00 -21.26
C TYR A 632 12.95 16.38 -20.62
N TYR A 633 12.58 16.59 -19.36
CA TYR A 633 12.57 17.89 -18.69
C TYR A 633 13.94 18.62 -18.70
N CYS A 634 15.04 17.86 -18.72
CA CYS A 634 16.41 18.38 -18.79
C CYS A 634 17.07 18.32 -20.18
N ALA A 635 16.39 17.83 -21.23
CA ALA A 635 17.01 17.42 -22.50
C ALA A 635 17.87 18.54 -23.15
N ASN A 636 17.35 19.76 -23.17
CA ASN A 636 18.03 20.94 -23.72
C ASN A 636 18.54 21.92 -22.62
N PHE A 637 18.36 21.59 -21.34
CA PHE A 637 18.51 22.52 -20.21
C PHE A 637 19.60 22.11 -19.22
N THR A 638 20.67 21.46 -19.69
CA THR A 638 21.74 20.88 -18.86
C THR A 638 22.31 21.85 -17.81
N GLY A 639 22.60 23.10 -18.19
CA GLY A 639 23.11 24.13 -17.28
C GLY A 639 22.12 24.56 -16.18
N TYR A 640 20.82 24.66 -16.51
CA TYR A 640 19.77 24.87 -15.51
C TYR A 640 19.60 23.64 -14.62
N CYS A 641 19.54 22.44 -15.20
CA CYS A 641 19.38 21.20 -14.44
C CYS A 641 20.59 20.88 -13.54
N GLY A 642 21.78 21.40 -13.83
CA GLY A 642 22.91 21.42 -12.89
C GLY A 642 22.59 22.23 -11.64
N ARG A 643 22.14 23.49 -11.80
CA ARG A 643 21.72 24.36 -10.68
C ARG A 643 20.54 23.79 -9.91
N MET A 644 19.55 23.23 -10.61
CA MET A 644 18.39 22.57 -10.00
C MET A 644 18.81 21.35 -9.17
N LYS A 645 19.65 20.46 -9.70
CA LYS A 645 20.11 19.27 -8.97
C LYS A 645 20.97 19.64 -7.75
N ALA A 646 21.78 20.71 -7.82
CA ALA A 646 22.47 21.25 -6.66
C ALA A 646 21.46 21.73 -5.60
N PHE A 647 20.56 22.65 -5.94
CA PHE A 647 19.53 23.17 -5.03
C PHE A 647 18.69 22.07 -4.37
N LEU A 648 18.26 21.06 -5.13
CA LEU A 648 17.52 19.91 -4.61
C LEU A 648 18.38 19.04 -3.66
N THR A 649 19.66 18.86 -3.97
CA THR A 649 20.60 18.09 -3.12
C THR A 649 20.85 18.81 -1.80
N ASP A 650 21.10 20.12 -1.84
CA ASP A 650 21.29 20.95 -0.66
C ASP A 650 20.03 20.95 0.22
N ASN A 651 18.84 21.10 -0.40
CA ASN A 651 17.56 21.01 0.29
C ASN A 651 17.36 19.66 0.98
N GLN A 652 17.61 18.55 0.28
CA GLN A 652 17.51 17.20 0.84
C GLN A 652 18.48 16.97 2.01
N ASN A 653 19.72 17.46 1.90
CA ASN A 653 20.69 17.42 3.00
C ASN A 653 20.20 18.22 4.22
N TRP A 654 19.65 19.42 4.02
CA TRP A 654 19.08 20.22 5.11
C TRP A 654 17.88 19.54 5.77
N ILE A 655 16.96 18.93 5.00
CA ILE A 655 15.83 18.17 5.56
C ILE A 655 16.33 17.00 6.40
N LYS A 656 17.29 16.23 5.88
CA LYS A 656 17.94 15.11 6.57
C LYS A 656 18.59 15.55 7.88
N ASP A 657 19.34 16.64 7.88
CA ASP A 657 20.06 17.13 9.06
C ASP A 657 19.09 17.73 10.10
N LYS A 658 17.96 18.32 9.67
CA LYS A 658 16.85 18.71 10.57
C LYS A 658 16.18 17.48 11.20
N LEU A 659 15.86 16.46 10.41
CA LEU A 659 15.29 15.20 10.92
C LEU A 659 16.25 14.46 11.86
N ALA A 660 17.57 14.63 11.71
CA ALA A 660 18.56 14.06 12.61
C ALA A 660 18.78 14.84 13.92
N THR A 661 18.39 16.13 13.98
CA THR A 661 18.65 17.02 15.13
C THR A 661 17.41 17.44 15.92
N VAL A 662 16.21 17.26 15.36
CA VAL A 662 14.93 17.56 16.04
C VAL A 662 14.60 16.53 17.13
N ALA A 663 13.84 16.96 18.14
CA ALA A 663 13.34 16.07 19.19
C ALA A 663 12.35 15.03 18.62
N ARG A 664 12.40 13.80 19.15
CA ARG A 664 11.62 12.64 18.62
C ARG A 664 10.10 12.78 18.79
N ASP A 665 9.67 13.68 19.65
CA ASP A 665 8.30 14.03 19.99
C ASP A 665 7.81 15.30 19.27
N ASP A 666 8.62 15.93 18.41
CA ASP A 666 8.14 17.01 17.53
C ASP A 666 7.12 16.46 16.52
N VAL A 667 5.86 16.79 16.75
CA VAL A 667 4.71 16.33 15.94
C VAL A 667 4.79 16.80 14.49
N TYR A 668 5.38 17.97 14.22
CA TYR A 668 5.52 18.53 12.87
C TYR A 668 6.61 17.80 12.08
N TRP A 669 7.80 17.69 12.64
CA TRP A 669 8.91 16.98 11.99
C TRP A 669 8.70 15.46 11.98
N GLY A 670 7.94 14.91 12.94
CA GLY A 670 7.45 13.52 12.89
C GLY A 670 6.52 13.25 11.69
N ALA A 671 5.75 14.24 11.24
CA ALA A 671 4.97 14.14 10.00
C ALA A 671 5.83 14.30 8.74
N VAL A 672 6.83 15.21 8.75
CA VAL A 672 7.85 15.30 7.67
C VAL A 672 8.53 13.94 7.51
N ASN A 673 8.97 13.33 8.61
CA ASN A 673 9.62 12.02 8.64
C ASN A 673 8.78 10.94 7.94
N ARG A 674 7.48 10.81 8.29
CA ARG A 674 6.55 9.86 7.64
C ARG A 674 6.42 10.09 6.14
N THR A 675 6.30 11.36 5.71
CA THR A 675 6.21 11.74 4.29
C THR A 675 7.42 11.25 3.51
N PHE A 676 8.63 11.39 4.08
CA PHE A 676 9.86 10.88 3.47
C PHE A 676 10.00 9.35 3.52
N TYR A 677 9.46 8.68 4.55
CA TYR A 677 9.35 7.22 4.58
C TYR A 677 8.43 6.69 3.46
N GLN A 678 7.25 7.29 3.24
CA GLN A 678 6.35 6.92 2.13
C GLN A 678 7.01 7.15 0.77
N LEU A 679 7.66 8.30 0.58
CA LEU A 679 8.44 8.59 -0.63
C LEU A 679 9.48 7.51 -0.93
N SER A 680 10.20 7.09 0.11
CA SER A 680 11.24 6.08 0.00
C SER A 680 10.69 4.68 -0.26
N GLY A 681 9.50 4.37 0.26
CA GLY A 681 8.75 3.15 -0.04
C GLY A 681 8.44 3.05 -1.53
N LEU A 682 7.90 4.12 -2.14
CA LEU A 682 7.59 4.10 -3.57
C LEU A 682 8.84 3.98 -4.44
N ILE A 683 9.87 4.77 -4.15
CA ILE A 683 11.14 4.72 -4.90
C ILE A 683 11.71 3.29 -4.84
N ASP A 684 11.74 2.67 -3.66
CA ASP A 684 12.23 1.30 -3.55
C ASP A 684 11.37 0.28 -4.30
N ALA A 685 10.04 0.39 -4.27
CA ALA A 685 9.15 -0.53 -4.98
C ALA A 685 9.21 -0.37 -6.51
N TYR A 686 9.22 0.86 -7.01
CA TYR A 686 9.37 1.20 -8.43
C TYR A 686 10.71 0.70 -8.99
N GLU A 687 11.79 0.91 -8.23
CA GLU A 687 13.13 0.43 -8.56
C GLU A 687 13.35 -1.07 -8.30
N ASN A 688 12.29 -1.81 -7.90
CA ASN A 688 12.31 -3.22 -7.55
C ASN A 688 13.40 -3.59 -6.51
N ARG A 689 13.68 -2.66 -5.59
CA ARG A 689 14.63 -2.81 -4.48
C ARG A 689 13.95 -3.56 -3.33
N PRO A 690 14.66 -4.41 -2.57
CA PRO A 690 14.03 -5.18 -1.49
C PRO A 690 13.44 -4.28 -0.40
N TYR A 691 12.19 -4.58 0.02
CA TYR A 691 11.53 -3.95 1.17
C TYR A 691 12.46 -3.82 2.38
N SER A 692 12.83 -2.58 2.72
CA SER A 692 13.84 -2.26 3.73
C SER A 692 13.60 -0.85 4.29
N PRO A 693 12.70 -0.71 5.28
CA PRO A 693 12.21 0.59 5.77
C PRO A 693 13.32 1.53 6.21
N ARG A 694 13.52 2.58 5.42
CA ARG A 694 14.48 3.68 5.64
C ARG A 694 14.05 4.87 4.80
N ILE A 695 14.62 6.04 5.06
CA ILE A 695 14.52 7.17 4.14
C ILE A 695 15.68 7.12 3.13
N THR A 696 15.39 7.35 1.85
CA THR A 696 16.36 7.77 0.84
C THR A 696 16.20 9.26 0.54
N TYR A 697 17.33 9.91 0.29
CA TYR A 697 17.43 11.34 -0.06
C TYR A 697 17.95 11.51 -1.50
N GLU A 698 17.89 10.46 -2.31
CA GLU A 698 18.35 10.45 -3.70
C GLU A 698 17.47 11.33 -4.60
N ILE A 699 18.08 11.97 -5.60
CA ILE A 699 17.37 12.81 -6.59
C ILE A 699 16.78 11.90 -7.68
N HIS A 700 15.73 11.16 -7.32
CA HIS A 700 15.02 10.22 -8.18
C HIS A 700 14.06 10.93 -9.16
N GLU A 701 13.71 10.32 -10.30
CA GLU A 701 12.64 10.85 -11.18
C GLU A 701 11.30 10.98 -10.43
N ILE A 702 11.01 10.04 -9.53
CA ILE A 702 9.87 10.11 -8.59
C ILE A 702 9.97 11.29 -7.61
N LEU A 703 11.18 11.68 -7.18
CA LEU A 703 11.32 12.92 -6.41
C LEU A 703 11.00 14.13 -7.31
N LEU A 704 11.53 14.17 -8.54
CA LEU A 704 11.25 15.26 -9.47
C LEU A 704 9.75 15.38 -9.79
N MET A 705 9.02 14.27 -9.90
CA MET A 705 7.55 14.26 -9.97
C MET A 705 6.93 15.06 -8.82
N ASN A 706 7.33 14.79 -7.57
CA ASN A 706 6.82 15.51 -6.38
C ASN A 706 7.05 17.03 -6.43
N TRP A 707 8.18 17.46 -7.01
CA TRP A 707 8.53 18.87 -7.15
C TRP A 707 7.93 19.54 -8.40
N GLY A 708 7.13 18.84 -9.21
CA GLY A 708 6.63 19.33 -10.49
C GLY A 708 5.93 20.70 -10.44
N GLY A 709 5.17 20.98 -9.37
CA GLY A 709 4.55 22.29 -9.16
C GLY A 709 5.45 23.30 -8.43
N ASP A 710 6.41 22.84 -7.63
CA ASP A 710 7.48 23.68 -7.07
C ASP A 710 8.44 24.18 -8.16
N PHE A 711 8.54 23.47 -9.30
CA PHE A 711 9.39 23.84 -10.42
C PHE A 711 8.96 25.12 -11.15
N TYR A 712 7.68 25.47 -11.25
CA TYR A 712 7.25 26.70 -11.93
C TYR A 712 7.91 27.97 -11.35
N ASP A 713 8.15 27.99 -10.03
CA ASP A 713 8.90 29.08 -9.36
C ASP A 713 10.43 28.85 -9.39
N LEU A 714 10.90 27.61 -9.34
CA LEU A 714 12.34 27.29 -9.37
C LEU A 714 12.98 27.46 -10.76
N GLU A 715 12.23 27.26 -11.85
CA GLU A 715 12.67 27.59 -13.21
C GLU A 715 13.02 29.08 -13.31
N LYS A 716 12.14 29.94 -12.76
CA LYS A 716 12.35 31.38 -12.68
C LYS A 716 13.52 31.72 -11.74
N LYS A 717 13.50 31.24 -10.50
CA LYS A 717 14.56 31.50 -9.48
C LYS A 717 15.95 31.03 -9.91
N LEU A 718 16.06 29.96 -10.70
CA LEU A 718 17.33 29.39 -11.16
C LEU A 718 17.67 29.77 -12.61
N ASN A 719 17.00 30.77 -13.18
CA ASN A 719 17.23 31.30 -14.53
C ASN A 719 17.24 30.21 -15.62
N LYS A 720 16.17 29.42 -15.72
CA LYS A 720 15.92 28.57 -16.91
C LYS A 720 15.64 29.49 -18.11
N THR A 721 16.25 29.22 -19.25
CA THR A 721 15.91 29.88 -20.51
C THR A 721 14.56 29.37 -21.02
N ARG A 722 13.72 30.26 -21.57
CA ARG A 722 12.39 29.89 -22.11
C ARG A 722 12.51 28.81 -23.19
N ASP A 723 11.53 27.91 -23.27
CA ASP A 723 11.43 26.89 -24.31
C ASP A 723 10.34 27.28 -25.33
N PRO A 724 10.69 27.67 -26.58
CA PRO A 724 9.69 28.06 -27.57
C PRO A 724 8.66 26.98 -27.95
N ALA A 725 8.90 25.71 -27.60
CA ALA A 725 8.00 24.59 -27.88
C ALA A 725 7.14 24.15 -26.68
N ILE A 726 7.44 24.63 -25.46
CA ILE A 726 6.82 24.14 -24.21
C ILE A 726 6.37 25.29 -23.27
N ASP A 727 7.01 26.46 -23.30
CA ASP A 727 6.72 27.63 -22.44
C ASP A 727 5.47 28.39 -22.93
N GLN A 728 4.31 27.76 -22.77
CA GLN A 728 2.99 28.28 -23.13
C GLN A 728 2.15 28.52 -21.85
N THR A 729 2.13 29.76 -21.36
CA THR A 729 1.65 30.08 -20.00
C THR A 729 0.13 30.25 -19.88
N GLY A 730 -0.61 29.13 -19.98
CA GLY A 730 -2.07 29.07 -19.87
C GLY A 730 -2.66 29.39 -18.49
N GLY A 731 -4.00 29.40 -18.37
CA GLY A 731 -4.71 29.76 -17.13
C GLY A 731 -5.10 28.57 -16.25
N HIS A 732 -4.17 28.03 -15.46
CA HIS A 732 -4.35 26.72 -14.82
C HIS A 732 -5.36 26.67 -13.67
N CYS A 733 -6.39 25.82 -13.80
CA CYS A 733 -7.38 25.44 -12.77
C CYS A 733 -8.38 26.52 -12.33
N SER A 734 -9.61 26.05 -12.06
CA SER A 734 -10.73 26.83 -11.53
C SER A 734 -11.31 26.11 -10.31
N GLY A 735 -11.77 26.84 -9.29
CA GLY A 735 -12.36 26.27 -8.07
C GLY A 735 -13.54 27.07 -7.55
N PHE A 736 -14.40 26.42 -6.78
CA PHE A 736 -15.72 26.94 -6.45
C PHE A 736 -16.27 26.32 -5.16
N VAL A 737 -16.83 27.16 -4.30
CA VAL A 737 -17.55 26.79 -3.06
C VAL A 737 -18.95 27.38 -3.15
N LYS A 738 -20.00 26.60 -2.86
CA LYS A 738 -21.41 27.03 -2.92
C LYS A 738 -22.17 26.65 -1.65
N VAL A 739 -22.92 27.60 -1.10
CA VAL A 739 -24.03 27.37 -0.17
C VAL A 739 -25.31 27.64 -0.97
N GLY A 740 -26.24 26.68 -1.01
CA GLY A 740 -27.51 26.85 -1.74
C GLY A 740 -28.67 27.29 -0.86
N ASN A 741 -29.83 27.51 -1.49
CA ASN A 741 -30.98 28.17 -0.87
C ASN A 741 -31.80 27.25 0.06
N LEU A 742 -32.04 27.72 1.29
CA LEU A 742 -32.82 27.09 2.37
C LEU A 742 -34.25 26.63 2.02
N LYS A 743 -34.76 26.90 0.81
CA LYS A 743 -36.13 26.59 0.36
C LYS A 743 -36.23 25.35 -0.55
N CYS A 744 -35.12 24.78 -1.00
CA CYS A 744 -35.13 23.70 -1.99
C CYS A 744 -34.84 22.32 -1.37
N ASN A 745 -35.89 21.47 -1.35
CA ASN A 745 -35.89 20.01 -1.20
C ASN A 745 -35.05 19.39 -0.05
N PRO A 746 -35.66 18.86 1.04
CA PRO A 746 -34.93 18.32 2.20
C PRO A 746 -34.07 17.07 1.92
N SER A 747 -34.12 16.48 0.72
CA SER A 747 -33.38 15.27 0.35
C SER A 747 -31.98 15.49 -0.23
N ASN A 748 -31.53 16.73 -0.52
CA ASN A 748 -30.27 16.95 -1.25
C ASN A 748 -29.40 18.12 -0.72
N PRO A 749 -28.70 17.96 0.43
CA PRO A 749 -27.97 19.06 1.07
C PRO A 749 -26.55 19.31 0.50
N TRP A 750 -26.49 20.18 -0.52
CA TRP A 750 -25.39 21.11 -0.86
C TRP A 750 -24.02 20.58 -1.29
N ALA A 751 -23.63 20.94 -2.51
CA ALA A 751 -22.38 20.53 -3.16
C ALA A 751 -21.23 21.55 -3.03
N ILE A 752 -20.08 21.09 -2.54
CA ILE A 752 -18.82 21.83 -2.40
C ILE A 752 -17.68 20.84 -2.71
N TRP A 753 -16.65 21.29 -3.42
CA TRP A 753 -15.60 20.45 -4.00
C TRP A 753 -14.76 19.61 -3.00
N LYS A 754 -14.30 18.43 -3.49
CA LYS A 754 -13.06 17.65 -3.14
C LYS A 754 -13.17 16.31 -2.36
N PRO A 755 -12.35 15.27 -2.69
CA PRO A 755 -12.22 14.01 -1.91
C PRO A 755 -11.48 14.12 -0.55
N PRO A 756 -11.72 13.19 0.40
CA PRO A 756 -11.03 13.14 1.69
C PRO A 756 -10.26 11.82 2.06
N ARG A 757 -9.11 12.02 2.73
CA ARG A 757 -8.63 11.32 3.96
C ARG A 757 -8.17 9.84 3.89
N ASP A 758 -6.88 9.68 3.58
CA ASP A 758 -5.83 8.76 4.10
C ASP A 758 -6.17 7.42 4.80
N ILE A 759 -7.11 6.64 4.25
CA ILE A 759 -6.60 5.45 3.54
C ILE A 759 -6.07 6.02 2.21
N ALA A 760 -4.96 5.52 1.63
CA ALA A 760 -4.40 6.15 0.40
C ALA A 760 -5.26 5.81 -0.82
N ARG A 761 -6.44 6.45 -0.86
CA ARG A 761 -7.58 6.24 -1.75
C ARG A 761 -7.53 7.26 -2.87
N ASN A 762 -6.98 6.84 -4.00
CA ASN A 762 -6.63 7.74 -5.07
C ASN A 762 -7.20 7.21 -6.36
N SER A 763 -8.03 8.03 -7.02
CA SER A 763 -8.21 7.87 -8.45
C SER A 763 -7.15 8.68 -9.20
N MET A 764 -6.21 8.04 -9.90
CA MET A 764 -5.24 8.77 -10.75
C MET A 764 -5.75 8.82 -12.19
N GLY A 765 -6.08 10.02 -12.65
CA GLY A 765 -6.31 10.31 -14.06
C GLY A 765 -4.99 10.63 -14.77
N LEU A 766 -4.86 10.22 -16.03
CA LEU A 766 -3.70 10.59 -16.84
C LEU A 766 -3.85 12.04 -17.31
N GLY A 767 -3.11 12.97 -16.70
CA GLY A 767 -3.01 14.34 -17.18
C GLY A 767 -2.34 14.42 -18.56
N LEU A 768 -2.36 15.60 -19.19
CA LEU A 768 -1.54 15.86 -20.38
C LEU A 768 -0.04 15.67 -20.02
N PRO A 769 0.85 15.50 -20.99
CA PRO A 769 2.28 15.26 -20.73
C PRO A 769 2.93 16.32 -19.83
N ASN A 770 2.54 17.58 -19.99
CA ASN A 770 2.99 18.71 -19.16
C ASN A 770 2.26 18.81 -17.79
N SER A 771 1.53 17.78 -17.37
CA SER A 771 0.79 17.69 -16.10
C SER A 771 1.27 16.47 -15.31
N PRO A 772 2.04 16.64 -14.22
CA PRO A 772 2.56 15.49 -13.51
C PRO A 772 1.44 14.71 -12.80
N PRO A 773 1.41 13.36 -12.93
CA PRO A 773 1.36 12.53 -11.74
C PRO A 773 2.53 12.69 -10.78
N PHE A 774 2.21 12.77 -9.50
CA PHE A 774 3.16 12.94 -8.41
C PHE A 774 3.05 11.76 -7.41
N LEU A 775 4.06 11.53 -6.56
CA LEU A 775 3.82 10.95 -5.21
C LEU A 775 3.20 11.99 -4.24
N ALA A 776 2.68 13.06 -4.84
CA ALA A 776 1.75 14.03 -4.33
C ALA A 776 0.41 13.93 -5.10
N ASP A 777 0.12 12.85 -5.84
CA ASP A 777 -1.26 12.51 -6.28
C ASP A 777 -1.80 11.31 -5.50
N CYS A 778 -0.95 10.33 -5.18
CA CYS A 778 -1.33 9.26 -4.26
C CYS A 778 -1.46 9.69 -2.78
N PRO A 779 -0.97 10.88 -2.38
CA PRO A 779 -1.39 11.54 -1.14
C PRO A 779 -1.91 12.98 -1.33
N GLN A 780 -1.89 13.55 -2.54
CA GLN A 780 -2.65 14.77 -2.86
C GLN A 780 -3.60 14.63 -4.06
N GLN A 781 -4.34 13.53 -4.19
CA GLN A 781 -5.74 13.64 -4.67
C GLN A 781 -6.51 14.65 -3.82
N CYS A 782 -6.01 14.92 -2.60
CA CYS A 782 -6.15 16.20 -1.94
C CYS A 782 -5.52 17.43 -2.68
N ARG A 783 -5.68 17.61 -3.99
CA ARG A 783 -5.14 18.76 -4.77
C ARG A 783 -5.79 20.11 -4.42
N SER A 784 -5.03 21.20 -4.52
CA SER A 784 -5.48 22.60 -4.42
C SER A 784 -6.21 23.06 -5.69
N VAL A 785 -6.75 24.29 -5.67
CA VAL A 785 -6.79 25.09 -6.90
C VAL A 785 -5.36 25.51 -7.14
N HIS A 786 -4.78 25.09 -8.25
CA HIS A 786 -3.48 25.58 -8.68
C HIS A 786 -3.65 27.08 -8.98
N LEU A 787 -2.98 27.99 -8.27
CA LEU A 787 -2.79 29.34 -8.84
C LEU A 787 -1.51 29.29 -9.65
N ALA A 788 -1.61 28.91 -10.92
CA ALA A 788 -0.54 29.25 -11.85
C ALA A 788 -0.53 30.76 -11.96
N SER A 789 0.45 31.32 -11.30
CA SER A 789 0.80 32.71 -11.35
C SER A 789 1.97 32.87 -12.30
N ASP A 790 1.74 33.49 -13.45
CA ASP A 790 2.83 33.95 -14.28
C ASP A 790 3.44 35.23 -13.67
N TYR A 791 4.08 35.09 -12.51
CA TYR A 791 4.87 36.15 -11.91
C TYR A 791 6.01 36.51 -12.88
N GLU A 792 6.05 37.77 -13.32
CA GLU A 792 7.32 38.41 -13.63
C GLU A 792 8.11 38.47 -12.32
N TRP A 793 9.18 37.68 -12.19
CA TRP A 793 9.92 37.54 -10.93
C TRP A 793 10.78 38.80 -10.72
N LEU A 794 10.18 39.85 -10.17
CA LEU A 794 10.86 41.11 -9.84
C LEU A 794 12.03 40.81 -8.87
N PRO A 795 13.30 41.02 -9.27
CA PRO A 795 14.46 40.58 -8.48
C PRO A 795 14.52 41.19 -7.07
N GLU A 796 13.89 42.34 -6.88
CA GLU A 796 13.87 43.13 -5.66
C GLU A 796 13.13 42.43 -4.50
N TYR A 797 12.23 41.47 -4.79
CA TYR A 797 11.56 40.64 -3.77
C TYR A 797 12.27 39.30 -3.51
N ALA A 798 13.57 39.21 -3.81
CA ALA A 798 14.48 38.20 -3.29
C ALA A 798 14.74 38.38 -1.78
N ALA A 799 13.69 38.36 -0.98
CA ALA A 799 13.71 38.61 0.47
C ALA A 799 14.42 37.49 1.26
N SER A 800 15.74 37.59 1.31
CA SER A 800 16.58 37.23 2.47
C SER A 800 16.20 35.98 3.28
N SER A 801 16.36 34.80 2.68
CA SER A 801 16.75 33.63 3.47
C SER A 801 17.80 32.78 2.76
N GLU A 802 19.04 32.87 3.24
CA GLU A 802 20.13 31.90 2.96
C GLU A 802 19.80 30.50 3.53
N ALA A 803 18.79 30.42 4.41
CA ALA A 803 18.23 29.18 4.91
C ALA A 803 17.36 28.47 3.86
N LEU A 804 17.61 27.17 3.69
CA LEU A 804 16.75 26.24 2.97
C LEU A 804 15.42 26.03 3.72
N GLN A 805 14.37 25.66 2.98
CA GLN A 805 12.97 25.63 3.43
C GLN A 805 12.28 24.33 2.99
N LEU A 806 11.07 24.03 3.47
CA LEU A 806 10.34 22.83 3.06
C LEU A 806 9.50 23.11 1.79
N PRO A 807 9.62 22.29 0.73
CA PRO A 807 8.82 22.47 -0.49
C PRO A 807 7.32 22.32 -0.21
N THR A 808 6.50 22.91 -1.08
CA THR A 808 5.05 22.96 -0.87
C THR A 808 4.42 21.58 -0.80
N TRP A 809 4.91 20.60 -1.58
CA TRP A 809 4.34 19.26 -1.54
C TRP A 809 4.47 18.59 -0.16
N VAL A 810 5.58 18.81 0.57
CA VAL A 810 5.77 18.36 1.96
C VAL A 810 4.91 19.19 2.91
N ARG A 811 4.91 20.52 2.79
CA ARG A 811 4.14 21.40 3.70
C ARG A 811 2.64 21.16 3.61
N ALA A 812 2.12 20.87 2.41
CA ALA A 812 0.77 20.39 2.22
C ALA A 812 0.56 19.10 3.02
N ILE A 813 1.28 18.01 2.71
CA ILE A 813 1.11 16.70 3.36
C ILE A 813 1.30 16.75 4.90
N VAL A 814 2.18 17.60 5.42
CA VAL A 814 2.37 17.77 6.87
C VAL A 814 1.21 18.53 7.53
N SER A 815 0.75 19.61 6.91
CA SER A 815 -0.37 20.40 7.43
C SER A 815 -1.68 19.59 7.37
N ASN A 816 -1.82 18.81 6.29
CA ASN A 816 -2.85 17.81 6.11
C ASN A 816 -2.91 16.82 7.28
N GLN A 817 -1.81 16.14 7.60
CA GLN A 817 -1.80 15.10 8.65
C GLN A 817 -2.10 15.61 10.07
N LEU A 818 -2.05 16.92 10.32
CA LEU A 818 -1.97 17.47 11.68
C LEU A 818 -3.10 18.45 12.06
N ALA A 819 -3.90 18.93 11.12
CA ALA A 819 -4.87 19.98 11.38
C ALA A 819 -6.24 19.47 11.82
N ARG A 820 -6.73 19.94 12.98
CA ARG A 820 -8.08 19.64 13.50
C ARG A 820 -9.14 20.62 13.02
N ASP A 821 -8.73 21.87 12.78
CA ASP A 821 -9.54 22.92 12.16
C ASP A 821 -8.73 23.66 11.07
N ALA A 822 -9.42 24.39 10.21
CA ALA A 822 -8.81 25.09 9.08
C ALA A 822 -7.82 26.21 9.46
N ARG A 823 -8.04 26.90 10.59
CA ARG A 823 -7.14 27.94 11.10
C ARG A 823 -5.87 27.30 11.64
N GLU A 824 -5.96 26.11 12.22
CA GLU A 824 -4.81 25.28 12.58
C GLU A 824 -4.03 24.85 11.33
N TRP A 825 -4.67 24.39 10.26
CA TRP A 825 -3.95 24.09 9.00
C TRP A 825 -3.21 25.31 8.46
N CYS A 826 -3.85 26.48 8.41
CA CYS A 826 -3.21 27.70 7.92
C CYS A 826 -1.93 28.04 8.70
N LYS A 827 -1.95 27.86 10.03
CA LYS A 827 -0.77 28.04 10.89
C LYS A 827 0.32 27.00 10.63
N ILE A 828 -0.05 25.75 10.35
CA ILE A 828 0.93 24.67 10.12
C ILE A 828 1.57 24.82 8.74
N TYR A 829 0.80 25.14 7.70
CA TYR A 829 1.29 25.35 6.32
C TYR A 829 2.19 26.57 6.19
N SER A 830 1.97 27.57 7.05
CA SER A 830 2.81 28.77 7.14
C SER A 830 4.24 28.50 7.63
N LYS A 831 4.52 27.34 8.22
CA LYS A 831 5.88 26.99 8.69
C LYS A 831 6.79 26.65 7.50
N TYR A 832 8.03 27.14 7.53
CA TYR A 832 9.08 26.84 6.54
C TYR A 832 8.67 27.13 5.08
N ASN A 833 7.97 28.24 4.83
CA ASN A 833 7.52 28.65 3.50
C ASN A 833 8.69 28.67 2.49
N SER A 834 8.57 27.88 1.42
CA SER A 834 9.58 27.80 0.37
C SER A 834 9.50 28.90 -0.68
N GLY A 835 8.35 29.59 -0.79
CA GLY A 835 8.09 30.51 -1.90
C GLY A 835 7.97 29.81 -3.27
N THR A 836 7.71 28.51 -3.29
CA THR A 836 7.58 27.67 -4.48
C THR A 836 6.22 26.99 -4.49
N TYR A 837 5.67 26.71 -5.68
CA TYR A 837 4.29 26.27 -5.87
C TYR A 837 3.32 27.22 -5.14
N ASN A 838 3.40 28.50 -5.48
CA ASN A 838 2.60 29.55 -4.88
C ASN A 838 1.10 29.37 -5.23
N ASN A 839 0.21 29.45 -4.24
CA ASN A 839 -1.18 28.96 -4.35
C ASN A 839 -2.15 29.75 -3.46
N GLN A 840 -3.43 29.68 -3.80
CA GLN A 840 -4.58 29.98 -2.94
C GLN A 840 -5.20 28.67 -2.45
N TRP A 841 -5.29 28.53 -1.13
CA TRP A 841 -5.62 27.30 -0.44
C TRP A 841 -6.95 27.37 0.30
N PHE A 842 -7.61 26.21 0.29
CA PHE A 842 -8.83 25.90 1.03
C PHE A 842 -8.57 24.55 1.77
N VAL A 843 -8.96 24.33 3.05
CA VAL A 843 -8.79 23.16 3.96
C VAL A 843 -10.03 22.70 4.78
N ASN A 844 -10.60 21.53 4.45
CA ASN A 844 -11.81 20.91 4.98
C ASN A 844 -11.51 20.17 6.27
N THR A 845 -12.43 20.18 7.22
CA THR A 845 -12.37 19.40 8.45
C THR A 845 -13.70 18.73 8.76
N THR A 846 -13.64 17.43 8.97
CA THR A 846 -14.75 16.56 9.40
C THR A 846 -14.20 15.60 10.45
N ARG A 847 -14.56 15.77 11.73
CA ARG A 847 -14.15 14.88 12.81
C ARG A 847 -15.32 14.63 13.78
N PRO A 848 -15.68 13.36 14.05
CA PRO A 848 -16.70 13.04 15.04
C PRO A 848 -16.39 13.55 16.45
N ARG A 849 -17.41 13.54 17.32
CA ARG A 849 -17.25 13.88 18.75
C ARG A 849 -16.44 12.81 19.49
N GLU A 850 -15.94 13.21 20.67
CA GLU A 850 -15.02 12.46 21.53
C GLU A 850 -15.49 11.04 21.90
N ASP A 851 -16.81 10.83 21.93
CA ASP A 851 -17.51 9.66 22.45
C ASP A 851 -17.09 8.33 21.76
N ASP A 852 -16.78 8.36 20.46
CA ASP A 852 -16.35 7.19 19.68
C ASP A 852 -14.84 6.89 19.79
N ARG A 853 -14.06 7.81 20.35
CA ARG A 853 -12.58 7.85 20.25
C ARG A 853 -11.87 6.74 21.03
N GLN A 854 -12.52 6.08 21.98
CA GLN A 854 -11.89 5.11 22.89
C GLN A 854 -11.61 3.72 22.28
N LYS A 855 -11.90 3.48 20.99
CA LYS A 855 -11.62 2.21 20.31
C LYS A 855 -10.50 2.24 19.26
N ALA A 856 -10.12 3.42 18.76
CA ALA A 856 -9.07 3.57 17.73
C ALA A 856 -7.81 4.22 18.33
N ILE A 857 -6.83 3.40 18.74
CA ILE A 857 -5.50 3.88 19.17
C ILE A 857 -4.42 2.93 18.64
N ALA A 858 -4.11 3.03 17.34
CA ALA A 858 -2.79 2.79 16.73
C ALA A 858 -2.76 2.92 15.18
N LEU A 859 -3.90 3.14 14.51
CA LEU A 859 -3.93 3.64 13.12
C LEU A 859 -3.10 4.93 12.98
N CYS A 860 -2.52 5.14 11.79
CA CYS A 860 -2.01 6.44 11.39
C CYS A 860 -3.18 7.39 11.08
N ASP A 861 -3.60 8.20 12.07
CA ASP A 861 -4.46 9.38 11.86
C ASP A 861 -3.76 10.38 10.91
N LEU A 862 -4.27 10.54 9.68
CA LEU A 862 -3.76 11.37 8.57
C LEU A 862 -5.01 12.01 7.88
N ASP A 863 -5.08 13.34 7.60
CA ASP A 863 -6.41 14.02 7.63
C ASP A 863 -6.66 15.39 6.84
N PRO A 864 -6.90 15.46 5.48
CA PRO A 864 -7.05 16.70 4.63
C PRO A 864 -8.45 16.97 3.92
N LEU A 865 -8.84 18.00 3.09
CA LEU A 865 -8.50 19.43 2.75
C LEU A 865 -9.71 20.08 1.92
N VAL A 866 -9.80 21.42 1.64
CA VAL A 866 -10.94 22.38 1.23
C VAL A 866 -11.82 23.15 2.26
N VAL A 867 -11.61 24.47 2.52
CA VAL A 867 -12.10 25.15 3.75
C VAL A 867 -13.59 25.45 3.69
N VAL A 868 -14.32 24.44 4.11
CA VAL A 868 -15.62 24.49 4.74
C VAL A 868 -15.51 23.53 5.92
N ASP A 869 -15.46 24.04 7.14
CA ASP A 869 -15.47 23.18 8.34
C ASP A 869 -16.87 22.57 8.49
N TYR A 870 -17.08 21.41 7.86
CA TYR A 870 -18.37 20.72 7.85
C TYR A 870 -18.84 20.30 9.25
N ASN A 871 -17.99 20.31 10.28
CA ASN A 871 -18.43 20.15 11.67
C ASN A 871 -19.25 21.34 12.18
N LYS A 872 -19.00 22.54 11.64
CA LYS A 872 -19.74 23.78 11.94
C LYS A 872 -20.89 24.02 10.96
N PHE A 873 -20.87 23.40 9.78
CA PHE A 873 -21.98 23.44 8.84
C PHE A 873 -23.12 22.52 9.27
N THR A 874 -24.29 23.07 9.55
CA THR A 874 -25.52 22.29 9.73
C THR A 874 -26.45 22.49 8.53
N PRO A 875 -26.82 21.44 7.77
CA PRO A 875 -27.82 21.55 6.72
C PRO A 875 -29.12 22.18 7.22
N ASN A 876 -29.74 23.01 6.38
CA ASN A 876 -30.99 23.73 6.64
C ASN A 876 -30.94 24.70 7.84
N LYS A 877 -29.73 25.15 8.22
CA LYS A 877 -29.52 26.30 9.11
C LYS A 877 -28.75 27.42 8.40
N GLU A 878 -28.78 28.60 8.98
CA GLU A 878 -27.98 29.74 8.55
C GLU A 878 -26.47 29.45 8.67
N VAL A 879 -25.67 30.07 7.80
CA VAL A 879 -24.21 30.03 7.88
C VAL A 879 -23.76 30.79 9.15
N PRO A 880 -22.95 30.17 10.05
CA PRO A 880 -22.29 30.87 11.15
C PRO A 880 -21.49 32.08 10.66
N ASP A 881 -21.28 33.08 11.50
CA ASP A 881 -20.59 34.32 11.08
C ASP A 881 -19.08 34.13 10.82
N TYR A 882 -18.48 33.10 11.41
CA TYR A 882 -17.06 32.79 11.36
C TYR A 882 -16.78 31.29 11.44
N GLY A 883 -15.56 30.90 11.10
CA GLY A 883 -15.01 29.58 11.37
C GLY A 883 -15.35 28.50 10.36
N ILE A 884 -16.19 28.75 9.35
CA ILE A 884 -16.46 27.80 8.26
C ILE A 884 -15.43 27.91 7.15
N MET A 885 -15.13 29.09 6.59
CA MET A 885 -14.21 29.28 5.46
C MET A 885 -13.01 30.15 5.84
N TYR A 886 -11.81 29.66 5.56
CA TYR A 886 -10.58 30.45 5.51
C TYR A 886 -9.99 30.37 4.11
N VAL A 887 -9.27 31.41 3.70
CA VAL A 887 -8.43 31.38 2.50
C VAL A 887 -7.01 31.71 2.91
N LEU A 888 -6.04 30.96 2.40
CA LEU A 888 -4.60 31.19 2.59
C LEU A 888 -3.94 31.37 1.24
N GLU A 889 -3.04 32.35 1.12
CA GLU A 889 -2.27 32.64 -0.09
C GLU A 889 -0.78 32.74 0.22
N GLN A 890 0.06 32.29 -0.71
CA GLN A 890 1.52 32.18 -0.56
C GLN A 890 2.26 32.94 -1.66
N MET A 891 3.32 33.63 -1.25
CA MET A 891 4.40 34.18 -2.09
C MET A 891 5.76 33.75 -1.51
N PRO A 892 6.88 33.97 -2.23
CA PRO A 892 8.20 34.07 -1.60
C PRO A 892 8.18 35.04 -0.40
N GLY A 893 8.72 34.61 0.74
CA GLY A 893 8.81 35.40 1.98
C GLY A 893 7.49 35.68 2.72
N LYS A 894 6.33 35.64 2.04
CA LYS A 894 5.03 36.09 2.59
C LYS A 894 3.94 35.02 2.47
N ILE A 895 3.16 34.84 3.54
CA ILE A 895 1.87 34.15 3.53
C ILE A 895 0.82 35.07 4.17
N VAL A 896 -0.39 35.08 3.63
CA VAL A 896 -1.56 35.78 4.18
C VAL A 896 -2.71 34.78 4.31
N TYR A 897 -3.44 34.77 5.42
CA TYR A 897 -4.68 34.01 5.54
C TYR A 897 -5.71 34.70 6.43
N ALA A 898 -6.99 34.54 6.10
CA ALA A 898 -8.11 35.16 6.80
C ALA A 898 -9.36 34.28 6.78
N ASP A 899 -10.26 34.52 7.74
CA ASP A 899 -11.60 33.94 7.79
C ASP A 899 -12.51 34.70 6.81
N LEU A 900 -12.98 34.01 5.77
CA LEU A 900 -13.88 34.55 4.74
C LEU A 900 -15.29 33.93 4.83
N THR A 901 -15.67 33.36 5.99
CA THR A 901 -17.02 32.81 6.19
C THR A 901 -18.13 33.83 5.87
N TRP A 902 -17.89 35.10 6.21
CA TRP A 902 -18.77 36.23 5.88
C TRP A 902 -19.04 36.37 4.38
N PHE A 903 -18.08 35.98 3.52
CA PHE A 903 -18.23 36.04 2.06
C PHE A 903 -19.22 34.99 1.58
N LEU A 904 -19.11 33.74 2.05
CA LEU A 904 -20.10 32.69 1.79
C LEU A 904 -21.48 33.08 2.29
N LYS A 905 -21.56 33.67 3.50
CA LYS A 905 -22.81 34.14 4.11
C LYS A 905 -23.48 35.26 3.30
N LYS A 906 -22.68 36.19 2.74
CA LYS A 906 -23.19 37.35 1.97
C LYS A 906 -23.53 37.01 0.52
N TYR A 907 -22.70 36.21 -0.16
CA TYR A 907 -22.79 35.99 -1.61
C TYR A 907 -23.29 34.59 -2.00
N SER A 908 -23.47 33.66 -1.05
CA SER A 908 -23.78 32.23 -1.28
C SER A 908 -22.67 31.41 -1.95
N TYR A 909 -21.54 32.00 -2.35
CA TYR A 909 -20.45 31.29 -3.03
C TYR A 909 -19.07 31.91 -2.77
N PHE A 910 -18.00 31.21 -3.14
CA PHE A 910 -16.66 31.78 -3.32
C PHE A 910 -15.99 31.17 -4.56
N PRO A 911 -15.53 31.99 -5.53
CA PRO A 911 -14.85 31.53 -6.74
C PRO A 911 -13.31 31.66 -6.65
N SER A 912 -12.60 30.82 -7.40
CA SER A 912 -11.13 30.79 -7.47
C SER A 912 -10.67 30.54 -8.92
N TYR A 913 -9.75 31.36 -9.44
CA TYR A 913 -9.47 31.47 -10.89
C TYR A 913 -8.09 32.09 -11.23
N ASN A 914 -6.99 31.56 -10.69
CA ASN A 914 -5.59 32.05 -10.88
C ASN A 914 -5.23 33.42 -10.29
N ILE A 915 -6.20 34.27 -9.95
CA ILE A 915 -5.92 35.63 -9.44
C ILE A 915 -6.05 35.65 -7.91
N PRO A 916 -5.04 36.16 -7.15
CA PRO A 916 -5.11 36.25 -5.70
C PRO A 916 -6.25 37.15 -5.18
N TYR A 917 -6.82 36.76 -4.04
CA TYR A 917 -7.88 37.47 -3.32
C TYR A 917 -7.33 38.55 -2.37
N PHE A 918 -6.20 38.32 -1.71
CA PHE A 918 -5.61 39.31 -0.82
C PHE A 918 -4.82 40.35 -1.62
N GLU A 919 -5.08 41.63 -1.36
CA GLU A 919 -4.50 42.75 -2.10
C GLU A 919 -2.96 42.81 -1.94
N GLU A 920 -2.45 42.58 -0.74
CA GLU A 920 -1.01 42.46 -0.49
C GLU A 920 -0.35 41.40 -1.39
N ILE A 921 -1.02 40.26 -1.58
CA ILE A 921 -0.52 39.20 -2.46
C ILE A 921 -0.62 39.63 -3.93
N ARG A 922 -1.73 40.24 -4.37
CA ARG A 922 -1.85 40.82 -5.74
C ARG A 922 -0.80 41.89 -6.06
N ASN A 923 -0.36 42.64 -5.05
CA ASN A 923 0.66 43.67 -5.20
C ASN A 923 2.06 43.05 -5.34
N ILE A 924 2.46 42.18 -4.40
CA ILE A 924 3.78 41.52 -4.41
C ILE A 924 3.95 40.60 -5.66
N SER A 925 2.84 40.08 -6.20
CA SER A 925 2.83 39.27 -7.41
C SER A 925 2.82 40.05 -8.74
N GLY A 926 2.64 41.37 -8.70
CA GLY A 926 2.52 42.19 -9.90
C GLY A 926 1.20 42.03 -10.67
N PHE A 927 0.21 41.28 -10.15
CA PHE A 927 -1.10 41.12 -10.82
C PHE A 927 -1.83 42.46 -11.04
N VAL A 928 -1.64 43.45 -10.16
CA VAL A 928 -2.17 44.81 -10.37
C VAL A 928 -1.52 45.46 -11.61
N GLY A 929 -0.19 45.45 -11.71
CA GLY A 929 0.52 45.98 -12.88
C GLY A 929 0.27 45.19 -14.17
N GLN A 930 -0.13 43.91 -14.09
CA GLN A 930 -0.62 43.16 -15.26
C GLN A 930 -2.06 43.56 -15.63
N ALA A 931 -2.94 43.80 -14.65
CA ALA A 931 -4.29 44.31 -14.90
C ALA A 931 -4.30 45.73 -15.48
N ASP A 932 -3.35 46.59 -15.11
CA ASP A 932 -3.19 47.93 -15.70
C ASP A 932 -2.73 47.86 -17.17
N LYS A 933 -1.92 46.86 -17.54
CA LYS A 933 -1.40 46.66 -18.92
C LYS A 933 -2.38 45.89 -19.83
N LEU A 934 -2.97 44.81 -19.32
CA LEU A 934 -3.71 43.78 -20.07
C LEU A 934 -5.19 43.69 -19.65
N GLY A 935 -5.64 44.55 -18.74
CA GLY A 935 -7.04 44.72 -18.40
C GLY A 935 -7.64 43.59 -17.56
N ASP A 936 -8.94 43.40 -17.75
CA ASP A 936 -9.82 42.58 -16.91
C ASP A 936 -9.36 41.13 -16.71
N TRP A 937 -8.60 40.54 -17.65
CA TRP A 937 -8.14 39.15 -17.56
C TRP A 937 -7.31 38.86 -16.29
N PHE A 938 -6.53 39.86 -15.83
CA PHE A 938 -5.66 39.75 -14.65
C PHE A 938 -6.27 40.37 -13.39
N LYS A 939 -7.50 40.89 -13.49
CA LYS A 939 -8.18 41.62 -12.42
C LYS A 939 -9.14 40.73 -11.63
N TRP A 940 -8.92 40.65 -10.32
CA TRP A 940 -9.80 39.88 -9.43
C TRP A 940 -11.22 40.43 -9.48
N GLY A 941 -12.22 39.56 -9.63
CA GLY A 941 -13.61 39.96 -9.81
C GLY A 941 -13.95 40.55 -11.20
N SER A 942 -13.07 40.47 -12.20
CA SER A 942 -13.37 40.98 -13.55
C SER A 942 -12.89 40.11 -14.71
N SER A 943 -12.06 39.09 -14.45
CA SER A 943 -11.64 38.11 -15.48
C SER A 943 -12.83 37.30 -16.03
N PRO A 944 -12.71 36.67 -17.23
CA PRO A 944 -13.79 35.89 -17.82
C PRO A 944 -14.41 34.87 -16.86
N ARG A 945 -13.56 34.05 -16.21
CA ARG A 945 -14.00 33.06 -15.23
C ARG A 945 -14.66 33.68 -14.00
N ALA A 946 -14.23 34.87 -13.56
CA ALA A 946 -14.88 35.59 -12.48
C ALA A 946 -16.32 36.00 -12.86
N LYS A 947 -16.50 36.54 -14.08
CA LYS A 947 -17.80 36.97 -14.60
C LYS A 947 -18.74 35.79 -14.90
N ILE A 948 -18.23 34.70 -15.45
CA ILE A 948 -19.00 33.46 -15.65
C ILE A 948 -19.47 32.90 -14.30
N PHE A 949 -18.60 32.86 -13.28
CA PHE A 949 -19.03 32.44 -11.93
C PHE A 949 -20.07 33.40 -11.32
N ASP A 950 -19.90 34.73 -11.45
CA ASP A 950 -20.85 35.73 -10.93
C ASP A 950 -22.23 35.65 -11.63
N ARG A 951 -22.26 35.33 -12.93
CA ARG A 951 -23.51 35.07 -13.68
C ARG A 951 -24.17 33.74 -13.28
N ASP A 952 -23.39 32.65 -13.28
CA ASP A 952 -23.94 31.28 -13.32
C ASP A 952 -23.96 30.58 -11.95
N HIS A 953 -23.37 31.13 -10.88
CA HIS A 953 -23.37 30.47 -9.56
C HIS A 953 -24.76 30.32 -8.94
N HIS A 954 -25.77 31.04 -9.43
CA HIS A 954 -27.15 30.94 -8.97
C HIS A 954 -27.83 29.64 -9.39
N ASP A 955 -27.47 29.09 -10.56
CA ASP A 955 -28.03 27.84 -11.10
C ASP A 955 -27.48 26.58 -10.41
N VAL A 956 -26.39 26.70 -9.63
CA VAL A 956 -25.83 25.58 -8.86
C VAL A 956 -26.67 25.34 -7.60
N VAL A 957 -27.54 24.32 -7.70
CA VAL A 957 -28.45 23.88 -6.62
C VAL A 957 -28.11 22.48 -6.09
N ASP A 958 -27.36 21.68 -6.83
CA ASP A 958 -27.02 20.28 -6.55
C ASP A 958 -25.67 19.87 -7.17
N ILE A 959 -25.35 18.58 -7.13
CA ILE A 959 -24.10 18.02 -7.66
C ILE A 959 -24.08 17.93 -9.21
N ASP A 960 -25.24 17.86 -9.86
CA ASP A 960 -25.37 17.76 -11.32
C ASP A 960 -25.15 19.14 -11.97
N SER A 961 -25.82 20.16 -11.43
CA SER A 961 -25.62 21.57 -11.77
C SER A 961 -24.21 22.06 -11.44
N LEU A 962 -23.59 21.60 -10.33
CA LEU A 962 -22.17 21.86 -10.06
C LEU A 962 -21.26 21.22 -11.12
N THR A 963 -21.51 19.96 -11.52
CA THR A 963 -20.77 19.33 -12.62
C THR A 963 -20.90 20.13 -13.91
N LYS A 964 -22.11 20.59 -14.25
CA LYS A 964 -22.36 21.41 -15.45
C LYS A 964 -21.55 22.71 -15.44
N LEU A 965 -21.58 23.49 -14.35
CA LEU A 965 -20.83 24.76 -14.26
C LEU A 965 -19.31 24.53 -14.28
N MET A 966 -18.80 23.57 -13.51
CA MET A 966 -17.35 23.32 -13.44
C MET A 966 -16.77 22.69 -14.72
N ARG A 967 -17.62 22.20 -15.62
CA ARG A 967 -17.25 21.73 -16.97
C ARG A 967 -17.61 22.72 -18.07
N TYR A 968 -18.12 23.90 -17.72
CA TYR A 968 -18.59 24.88 -18.69
C TYR A 968 -17.45 25.47 -19.52
N ASN A 969 -17.61 25.39 -20.85
CA ASN A 969 -16.86 26.13 -21.85
C ASN A 969 -17.71 26.21 -23.13
N ASP A 970 -18.13 27.42 -23.51
CA ASP A 970 -18.88 27.68 -24.75
C ASP A 970 -18.31 28.94 -25.43
N TYR A 971 -16.98 28.98 -25.54
CA TYR A 971 -16.20 30.19 -25.82
C TYR A 971 -16.56 30.94 -27.10
N THR A 972 -17.11 30.26 -28.11
CA THR A 972 -17.56 30.87 -29.37
C THR A 972 -18.86 31.66 -29.23
N HIS A 973 -19.61 31.46 -28.14
CA HIS A 973 -20.93 32.05 -27.91
C HIS A 973 -20.99 32.92 -26.65
N ASP A 974 -20.28 32.55 -25.57
CA ASP A 974 -20.26 33.32 -24.32
C ASP A 974 -19.64 34.72 -24.50
N GLU A 975 -20.38 35.75 -24.10
CA GLU A 975 -19.96 37.14 -24.11
C GLU A 975 -18.66 37.41 -23.34
N PHE A 976 -18.42 36.69 -22.24
CA PHE A 976 -17.24 36.85 -21.40
C PHE A 976 -16.00 36.14 -21.97
N SER A 977 -16.18 35.24 -22.95
CA SER A 977 -15.06 34.57 -23.63
C SER A 977 -14.45 35.39 -24.76
N ARG A 978 -14.98 36.58 -25.02
CA ARG A 978 -14.49 37.51 -26.06
C ARG A 978 -13.22 38.25 -25.61
N CYS A 979 -12.28 38.44 -26.54
CA CYS A 979 -11.03 39.17 -26.34
C CYS A 979 -10.72 40.10 -27.53
N LYS A 980 -9.70 40.95 -27.43
CA LYS A 980 -9.20 41.76 -28.57
C LYS A 980 -8.29 40.93 -29.48
N CYS A 981 -8.84 39.81 -29.92
CA CYS A 981 -8.15 38.69 -30.53
C CYS A 981 -8.76 38.38 -31.92
N SER A 982 -8.10 37.54 -32.71
CA SER A 982 -8.62 37.01 -33.97
C SER A 982 -8.40 35.49 -34.02
N PRO A 983 -9.46 34.66 -33.94
CA PRO A 983 -10.88 35.02 -33.84
C PRO A 983 -11.21 35.77 -32.53
N PRO A 984 -12.35 36.49 -32.43
CA PRO A 984 -12.65 37.42 -31.33
C PRO A 984 -13.11 36.73 -30.03
N TYR A 985 -12.57 35.55 -29.73
CA TYR A 985 -12.83 34.74 -28.55
C TYR A 985 -11.64 33.82 -28.22
N SER A 986 -11.55 33.37 -26.97
CA SER A 986 -10.55 32.37 -26.55
C SER A 986 -11.14 31.25 -25.70
N ALA A 987 -10.79 30.02 -26.05
CA ALA A 987 -11.16 28.79 -25.35
C ALA A 987 -10.51 28.66 -23.95
N GLU A 988 -9.54 29.51 -23.60
CA GLU A 988 -8.96 29.63 -22.25
C GLU A 988 -9.83 30.47 -21.29
N ALA A 989 -10.86 31.15 -21.79
CA ALA A 989 -11.72 32.02 -21.00
C ALA A 989 -12.83 31.30 -20.22
N GLY A 990 -13.21 30.08 -20.63
CA GLY A 990 -14.23 29.27 -19.95
C GLY A 990 -13.79 28.73 -18.58
N ILE A 991 -14.74 28.31 -17.74
CA ILE A 991 -14.44 27.70 -16.42
C ILE A 991 -13.55 26.46 -16.59
N SER A 992 -13.81 25.67 -17.63
CA SER A 992 -13.03 24.50 -18.03
C SER A 992 -12.28 24.79 -19.34
N ALA A 993 -11.10 25.42 -19.22
CA ALA A 993 -10.27 25.87 -20.34
C ALA A 993 -9.95 24.77 -21.39
N ARG A 994 -9.81 25.18 -22.65
CA ARG A 994 -9.57 24.33 -23.84
C ARG A 994 -8.64 25.01 -24.86
N GLY A 995 -7.45 25.44 -24.45
CA GLY A 995 -6.47 26.11 -25.32
C GLY A 995 -6.07 25.33 -26.58
N ASP A 996 -6.33 24.02 -26.64
CA ASP A 996 -6.20 23.17 -27.83
C ASP A 996 -7.19 23.49 -28.97
N LEU A 997 -8.27 24.24 -28.68
CA LEU A 997 -9.30 24.66 -29.64
C LEU A 997 -9.13 26.09 -30.17
N ASN A 998 -8.13 26.83 -29.68
CA ASN A 998 -7.77 28.13 -30.24
C ASN A 998 -7.01 27.94 -31.57
N LEU A 999 -7.01 28.95 -32.45
CA LEU A 999 -6.28 28.84 -33.72
C LEU A 999 -4.78 29.10 -33.53
N ALA A 1000 -3.94 28.18 -34.00
CA ALA A 1000 -2.47 28.28 -33.96
C ALA A 1000 -1.89 29.49 -34.70
N ASN A 1001 -2.63 30.03 -35.68
CA ASN A 1001 -2.31 31.26 -36.43
C ASN A 1001 -3.19 32.46 -36.02
N GLY A 1002 -3.94 32.36 -34.92
CA GLY A 1002 -4.73 33.46 -34.40
C GLY A 1002 -3.89 34.53 -33.71
N THR A 1003 -4.45 35.73 -33.55
CA THR A 1003 -3.85 36.81 -32.75
C THR A 1003 -4.53 36.89 -31.39
N TYR A 1004 -3.74 37.07 -30.32
CA TYR A 1004 -4.21 37.10 -28.93
C TYR A 1004 -3.48 38.18 -28.14
N GLU A 1005 -4.09 38.68 -27.08
CA GLU A 1005 -3.56 39.82 -26.29
C GLU A 1005 -2.27 39.45 -25.52
N PHE A 1006 -2.06 38.17 -25.23
CA PHE A 1006 -0.83 37.59 -24.68
C PHE A 1006 -0.78 36.07 -24.97
N PRO A 1007 0.40 35.40 -24.91
CA PRO A 1007 0.54 33.99 -25.35
C PRO A 1007 -0.39 32.99 -24.65
N GLY A 1008 -0.58 33.14 -23.34
CA GLY A 1008 -1.47 32.28 -22.53
C GLY A 1008 -2.96 32.33 -22.88
N GLN A 1009 -3.39 33.30 -23.70
CA GLN A 1009 -4.76 33.39 -24.22
C GLN A 1009 -4.92 32.60 -25.54
N GLY A 1010 -3.84 32.16 -26.17
CA GLY A 1010 -3.82 31.62 -27.53
C GLY A 1010 -3.95 30.09 -27.66
N HIS A 1011 -3.42 29.56 -28.76
CA HIS A 1011 -3.32 28.11 -29.00
C HIS A 1011 -2.20 27.49 -28.17
N VAL A 1012 -2.58 26.70 -27.17
CA VAL A 1012 -1.67 26.20 -26.15
C VAL A 1012 -1.94 24.74 -25.78
N ASN A 1013 -0.88 24.00 -25.43
CA ASN A 1013 -0.98 22.65 -24.85
C ASN A 1013 -1.42 22.70 -23.37
N HIS A 1014 -2.59 23.29 -23.14
CA HIS A 1014 -3.21 23.51 -21.84
C HIS A 1014 -4.74 23.36 -21.92
N GLY A 1015 -5.35 23.00 -20.79
CA GLY A 1015 -6.79 22.89 -20.62
C GLY A 1015 -7.15 22.30 -19.25
N ALA A 1016 -8.43 22.35 -18.89
CA ALA A 1016 -8.91 21.80 -17.62
C ALA A 1016 -9.17 20.28 -17.73
N LEU A 1017 -8.29 19.48 -17.13
CA LEU A 1017 -8.15 18.04 -17.40
C LEU A 1017 -9.05 17.12 -16.57
N ASP A 1018 -9.83 17.65 -15.64
CA ASP A 1018 -10.82 16.88 -14.90
C ASP A 1018 -11.95 17.78 -14.34
N TYR A 1019 -12.86 17.14 -13.63
CA TYR A 1019 -13.65 17.74 -12.55
C TYR A 1019 -13.64 16.82 -11.35
N LYS A 1020 -13.74 17.40 -10.14
CA LYS A 1020 -14.14 16.72 -8.92
C LYS A 1020 -15.22 17.55 -8.23
N GLY A 1021 -16.14 16.92 -7.50
CA GLY A 1021 -17.13 17.58 -6.68
C GLY A 1021 -17.61 16.67 -5.55
N THR A 1022 -17.97 17.20 -4.38
CA THR A 1022 -18.62 16.42 -3.32
C THR A 1022 -19.76 17.24 -2.71
N ASN A 1023 -20.41 16.73 -1.67
CA ASN A 1023 -21.52 17.38 -1.00
C ASN A 1023 -21.53 17.06 0.51
N SER A 1024 -22.33 17.75 1.32
CA SER A 1024 -22.31 17.60 2.80
C SER A 1024 -22.74 16.22 3.32
N THR A 1025 -23.30 15.38 2.45
CA THR A 1025 -23.62 13.96 2.71
C THR A 1025 -22.49 13.06 2.21
N MET A 1026 -22.04 13.23 0.96
CA MET A 1026 -20.95 12.47 0.34
C MET A 1026 -19.65 12.56 1.16
N MET A 1027 -19.32 13.73 1.70
CA MET A 1027 -18.15 13.91 2.58
C MET A 1027 -18.18 13.02 3.83
N LYS A 1028 -19.35 12.73 4.38
CA LYS A 1028 -19.48 11.86 5.57
C LYS A 1028 -19.16 10.41 5.27
N THR A 1029 -19.33 9.98 4.02
CA THR A 1029 -19.01 8.64 3.50
C THR A 1029 -17.66 8.57 2.78
N LEU A 1030 -16.86 9.65 2.85
CA LEU A 1030 -15.63 9.89 2.09
C LEU A 1030 -15.79 9.86 0.55
N GLN A 1031 -17.01 10.05 0.05
CA GLN A 1031 -17.35 9.97 -1.37
C GLN A 1031 -17.19 11.31 -2.09
N PHE A 1032 -17.06 11.24 -3.41
CA PHE A 1032 -17.04 12.37 -4.33
C PHE A 1032 -17.43 11.92 -5.74
N ARG A 1033 -17.80 12.86 -6.61
CA ARG A 1033 -17.94 12.66 -8.05
C ARG A 1033 -16.69 13.17 -8.76
N SER A 1034 -16.27 12.52 -9.85
CA SER A 1034 -15.29 13.08 -10.79
C SER A 1034 -15.69 12.88 -12.25
N GLN A 1035 -15.02 13.59 -13.16
CA GLN A 1035 -15.04 13.33 -14.61
C GLN A 1035 -13.62 13.50 -15.14
N GLY A 1036 -13.14 12.58 -15.98
CA GLY A 1036 -11.77 12.62 -16.53
C GLY A 1036 -11.67 13.31 -17.89
N GLY A 1037 -10.55 13.99 -18.14
CA GLY A 1037 -10.18 14.61 -19.42
C GLY A 1037 -10.64 16.06 -19.60
N PRO A 1038 -10.23 16.70 -20.71
CA PRO A 1038 -10.80 17.98 -21.17
C PRO A 1038 -12.33 17.94 -21.28
N THR A 1039 -13.01 19.07 -21.06
CA THR A 1039 -14.48 19.14 -21.17
C THR A 1039 -14.96 18.89 -22.60
N TRP A 1040 -16.17 18.33 -22.74
CA TRP A 1040 -16.83 18.02 -24.00
C TRP A 1040 -18.34 18.19 -23.87
N GLY A 1041 -19.02 18.58 -24.95
CA GLY A 1041 -20.45 18.88 -24.97
C GLY A 1041 -20.74 20.03 -25.92
N SER A 1042 -20.77 21.26 -25.39
CA SER A 1042 -20.72 22.52 -26.16
C SER A 1042 -19.45 22.61 -27.03
N VAL A 1043 -18.33 22.06 -26.55
CA VAL A 1043 -17.06 21.93 -27.29
C VAL A 1043 -16.79 20.47 -27.68
N PRO A 1044 -16.10 20.21 -28.81
CA PRO A 1044 -15.80 18.85 -29.26
C PRO A 1044 -14.84 18.12 -28.29
N PRO A 1045 -15.00 16.80 -28.09
CA PRO A 1045 -14.11 16.02 -27.23
C PRO A 1045 -12.67 16.02 -27.75
N PHE A 1046 -11.70 16.20 -26.85
CA PHE A 1046 -10.28 16.22 -27.19
C PHE A 1046 -9.83 14.85 -27.74
N ARG A 1047 -8.90 14.88 -28.69
CA ARG A 1047 -8.30 13.67 -29.27
C ARG A 1047 -6.84 13.88 -29.64
N TRP A 1048 -5.94 13.01 -29.14
CA TRP A 1048 -4.49 13.09 -29.41
C TRP A 1048 -4.16 13.05 -30.90
N SER A 1049 -4.70 12.09 -31.64
CA SER A 1049 -4.45 11.93 -33.08
C SER A 1049 -4.84 13.16 -33.94
N ASN A 1050 -5.75 14.01 -33.45
CA ASN A 1050 -6.16 15.26 -34.10
C ASN A 1050 -5.30 16.48 -33.70
N PHE A 1051 -4.53 16.40 -32.60
CA PHE A 1051 -3.83 17.55 -32.01
C PHE A 1051 -2.43 17.71 -32.60
N ASP A 1052 -2.02 18.93 -32.96
CA ASP A 1052 -0.74 19.21 -33.64
C ASP A 1052 0.49 19.03 -32.73
N PHE A 1053 0.29 18.97 -31.41
CA PHE A 1053 1.34 18.68 -30.43
C PHE A 1053 1.59 17.18 -30.21
N LYS A 1054 0.80 16.27 -30.80
CA LYS A 1054 0.93 14.81 -30.56
C LYS A 1054 2.33 14.25 -30.84
N ASP A 1055 3.00 14.75 -31.87
CA ASP A 1055 4.35 14.34 -32.27
C ASP A 1055 5.45 15.13 -31.53
N LYS A 1056 5.07 16.22 -30.86
CA LYS A 1056 5.96 17.06 -30.03
C LYS A 1056 6.04 16.57 -28.58
N VAL A 1057 5.01 15.89 -28.06
CA VAL A 1057 4.89 15.60 -26.62
C VAL A 1057 4.35 14.19 -26.32
N LYS A 1058 5.05 13.44 -25.46
CA LYS A 1058 4.81 12.02 -25.18
C LYS A 1058 3.57 11.80 -24.29
N HIS A 1059 2.62 11.03 -24.79
CA HIS A 1059 1.34 10.71 -24.13
C HIS A 1059 1.14 9.19 -24.00
N VAL A 1060 2.19 8.47 -23.59
CA VAL A 1060 2.20 7.00 -23.47
C VAL A 1060 1.16 6.54 -22.44
N GLY A 1061 0.39 5.50 -22.78
CA GLY A 1061 -0.67 4.95 -21.93
C GLY A 1061 -1.97 5.76 -21.89
N HIS A 1062 -2.03 6.93 -22.54
CA HIS A 1062 -3.23 7.76 -22.56
C HIS A 1062 -4.25 7.22 -23.59
N PRO A 1063 -5.57 7.30 -23.32
CA PRO A 1063 -6.59 7.14 -24.36
C PRO A 1063 -6.40 8.19 -25.45
N ASP A 1064 -6.57 7.80 -26.72
CA ASP A 1064 -6.56 8.75 -27.85
C ASP A 1064 -7.72 9.74 -27.75
N LEU A 1065 -8.96 9.25 -27.58
CA LEU A 1065 -10.19 10.04 -27.45
C LEU A 1065 -10.56 10.24 -25.97
N TRP A 1066 -10.65 11.49 -25.56
CA TRP A 1066 -11.09 11.88 -24.21
C TRP A 1066 -12.55 12.28 -24.23
N LYS A 1067 -13.42 11.28 -23.98
CA LYS A 1067 -14.88 11.45 -23.90
C LYS A 1067 -15.49 10.60 -22.79
N PHE A 1068 -15.00 10.80 -21.56
CA PHE A 1068 -15.51 10.09 -20.38
C PHE A 1068 -16.73 10.78 -19.78
N ASP A 1069 -17.65 9.98 -19.26
CA ASP A 1069 -18.74 10.49 -18.41
C ASP A 1069 -18.24 10.70 -16.96
N TRP A 1070 -19.09 11.25 -16.09
CA TRP A 1070 -18.79 11.34 -14.67
C TRP A 1070 -19.02 10.02 -13.93
N LEU A 1071 -18.37 9.88 -12.78
CA LEU A 1071 -18.52 8.73 -11.88
C LEU A 1071 -18.55 9.19 -10.41
N GLU A 1072 -19.28 8.46 -9.58
CA GLU A 1072 -19.29 8.64 -8.13
C GLU A 1072 -18.43 7.56 -7.46
N HIS A 1073 -17.38 7.99 -6.78
CA HIS A 1073 -16.39 7.12 -6.15
C HIS A 1073 -17.00 6.48 -4.91
N LYS A 1074 -16.97 5.14 -4.88
CA LYS A 1074 -17.39 4.31 -3.75
C LYS A 1074 -16.25 3.38 -3.41
N TRP A 1075 -15.82 3.43 -2.17
CA TRP A 1075 -14.68 2.68 -1.67
C TRP A 1075 -15.09 1.28 -1.22
N GLU A 1076 -14.18 0.31 -1.33
CA GLU A 1076 -14.47 -1.08 -0.96
C GLU A 1076 -14.53 -1.26 0.56
N THR A 1077 -13.62 -0.61 1.30
CA THR A 1077 -13.58 -0.69 2.77
C THR A 1077 -14.56 0.30 3.40
N ASP A 1078 -15.51 -0.22 4.18
CA ASP A 1078 -16.44 0.56 4.98
C ASP A 1078 -15.69 1.47 5.97
N ILE A 1079 -15.98 2.77 5.92
CA ILE A 1079 -15.39 3.81 6.76
C ILE A 1079 -16.01 3.86 8.17
N HIS A 1080 -17.02 3.03 8.44
CA HIS A 1080 -17.70 2.90 9.72
C HIS A 1080 -17.46 1.55 10.41
N ALA A 1081 -16.68 0.66 9.80
CA ALA A 1081 -16.25 -0.60 10.40
C ALA A 1081 -15.37 -0.32 11.65
N LYS A 1082 -15.61 -1.07 12.74
CA LYS A 1082 -14.99 -0.90 14.07
C LYS A 1082 -14.29 -2.16 14.55
#